data_AF-H1VEX8-F1
#
_entry.id   AF-H1VEX8-F1
#
_cell.length_a   1.000
_cell.length_b   1.000
_cell.length_c   1.000
_cell.angle_alpha   90.00
_cell.angle_beta   90.00
_cell.angle_gamma   90.00
#
_symmetry.space_group_name_H-M   'P 1'
#
loop_
_entity.id
_entity.type
_entity.pdbx_description
1 polymer ?
#
loop_
_entity_poly.entity_id
_entity_poly.type
_entity_poly.pdbx_seq_one_letter_code
_entity_poly.pdbx_strand_id
1 'polypeptide(L)'
;MLSQLLVLAHLCLLWPLAVSAISPARLAELRNATTQVFHHGWDNYMRIAFPEDELRPISCTPLTRDPANPGNYDLNDVLGNYSLTLIDSLSTLAILAGTPSDQNTAVWALQEFQQSVTAFVEYYGDGRRGPSGKGRRARGFDLDSKVQVFETVIRGVGGLLSAHLFAVGELPIPGYNPGHVFNEDEESDPLELHPVSWPNGFKYDGQLLRLAMDLAERLLPAFYTKTGLPYPRVNLRHGIPFYVNSPLHKVSRDDPDSPRATNEKTDTCSAGAGSLVLEFTVLSRLTGDPRFEQLAKRAFWAVWKAKSEIGLIGNAIDPEKGEWVSFDAGIGAGIDSFFEYALKSHILLSGHELPNVTISEPPTDRQWLDPNTLHDTPLTPEENSAGAFLEAWHHAHAAIKRHLYNDAHHPYYMTGHRTRGYAFTSWIDSLAAFYPGLLAMAGEVEEAEEANLLYTALWTRYGALPERWSVRDRQVDSGIGWWPGRPEFIESNYYLYRATNDPWYVHVGEMVLSDIKRLCYTKCGWSGLQNVDTGEKADRMQSFFLGETTKYLYLLFDPEHPLNKLDAAYVFTTEAHPLIIPRRRTKPKKKPNYRQQATSVNVYYDENFTNTCPAPTKQVPLTGSVLAARRDVFHAASFVNLHTISNPRSGVEFVSAGKGSNGSISRYKANHAFFPWTLPRSLIPDNGTCAALPFKPTLIIEFPSSIQQGSVGSAFNNLFANTAAFKTPVGVRISALSGLKVHFVQEDSFDSAYDHTWRVTQVNHMPLGRDEPVHIDADLLKGITDPLFNRVRYNGFVELVMMHGEPEERNARAMSRAEESSCGGQKKQKRIPGKETFHGRTGETFQ
;
A
#
# COMPACT_ATOMS: atom_id res chain seq x y z
N MET A 1 -2.67 -4.88 65.17
CA MET A 1 -3.09 -3.92 64.12
C MET A 1 -1.96 -3.57 63.15
N LEU A 2 -0.73 -3.25 63.58
CA LEU A 2 0.38 -2.95 62.64
C LEU A 2 0.72 -4.07 61.66
N SER A 3 0.66 -5.35 62.07
CA SER A 3 0.93 -6.49 61.18
C SER A 3 -0.12 -6.66 60.06
N GLN A 4 -1.40 -6.38 60.35
CA GLN A 4 -2.45 -6.43 59.32
C GLN A 4 -2.35 -5.26 58.34
N LEU A 5 -1.93 -4.08 58.81
CA LEU A 5 -1.67 -2.91 57.96
C LEU A 5 -0.44 -3.10 57.05
N LEU A 6 0.61 -3.77 57.52
CA LEU A 6 1.79 -4.11 56.72
C LEU A 6 1.50 -5.18 55.66
N VAL A 7 0.64 -6.16 55.97
CA VAL A 7 0.19 -7.17 54.99
C VAL A 7 -0.73 -6.54 53.95
N LEU A 8 -1.64 -5.62 54.33
CA LEU A 8 -2.43 -4.83 53.38
C LEU A 8 -1.56 -3.89 52.54
N ALA A 9 -0.55 -3.25 53.12
CA ALA A 9 0.39 -2.40 52.38
C ALA A 9 1.25 -3.22 51.40
N HIS A 10 1.71 -4.42 51.78
CA HIS A 10 2.41 -5.32 50.86
C HIS A 10 1.49 -5.92 49.80
N LEU A 11 0.22 -6.22 50.09
CA LEU A 11 -0.77 -6.64 49.09
C LEU A 11 -1.11 -5.48 48.12
N CYS A 12 -1.17 -4.24 48.59
CA CYS A 12 -1.37 -3.06 47.74
C CYS A 12 -0.11 -2.67 46.94
N LEU A 13 1.10 -2.97 47.44
CA LEU A 13 2.37 -2.76 46.73
C LEU A 13 2.72 -3.91 45.76
N LEU A 14 2.11 -5.08 45.93
CA LEU A 14 2.24 -6.25 45.06
C LEU A 14 1.08 -6.40 44.07
N TRP A 15 0.07 -5.53 44.12
CA TRP A 15 -0.75 -5.31 42.93
C TRP A 15 0.10 -4.51 41.97
N PRO A 16 0.64 -5.08 40.87
CA PRO A 16 0.83 -4.22 39.73
C PRO A 16 -0.54 -3.61 39.50
N LEU A 17 -0.63 -2.28 39.57
CA LEU A 17 -1.63 -1.57 38.77
C LEU A 17 -1.27 -1.93 37.33
N ALA A 18 -1.66 -3.14 36.92
CA ALA A 18 -1.63 -3.57 35.55
C ALA A 18 -2.60 -2.62 34.88
N VAL A 19 -2.04 -1.58 34.27
CA VAL A 19 -2.78 -0.73 33.34
C VAL A 19 -3.44 -1.71 32.39
N SER A 20 -4.78 -1.72 32.41
CA SER A 20 -5.55 -2.75 31.73
C SER A 20 -5.22 -2.69 30.25
N ALA A 21 -4.42 -3.65 29.77
CA ALA A 21 -4.54 -4.11 28.41
C ALA A 21 -6.02 -4.44 28.15
N ILE A 22 -6.46 -4.33 26.89
CA ILE A 22 -7.84 -4.67 26.55
C ILE A 22 -8.15 -6.08 27.07
N SER A 23 -9.23 -6.21 27.84
CA SER A 23 -9.49 -7.48 28.52
C SER A 23 -9.85 -8.55 27.48
N PRO A 24 -9.52 -9.84 27.72
CA PRO A 24 -9.95 -10.93 26.84
C PRO A 24 -11.47 -10.95 26.61
N ALA A 25 -12.25 -10.54 27.61
CA ALA A 25 -13.70 -10.40 27.49
C ALA A 25 -14.10 -9.29 26.50
N ARG A 26 -13.41 -8.14 26.51
CA ARG A 26 -13.67 -7.06 25.55
C ARG A 26 -13.27 -7.45 24.14
N LEU A 27 -12.13 -8.14 23.97
CA LEU A 27 -11.74 -8.71 22.66
C LEU A 27 -12.81 -9.66 22.12
N ALA A 28 -13.31 -10.57 22.97
CA ALA A 28 -14.39 -11.48 22.58
C ALA A 28 -15.68 -10.74 22.19
N GLU A 29 -16.03 -9.65 22.89
CA GLU A 29 -17.18 -8.80 22.53
C GLU A 29 -16.99 -8.10 21.17
N LEU A 30 -15.81 -7.51 20.94
CA LEU A 30 -15.48 -6.85 19.66
C LEU A 30 -15.47 -7.86 18.51
N ARG A 31 -14.89 -9.05 18.73
CA ARG A 31 -14.90 -10.14 17.77
C ARG A 31 -16.32 -10.58 17.42
N ASN A 32 -17.19 -10.81 18.42
CA ASN A 32 -18.60 -11.13 18.19
C ASN A 32 -19.34 -10.01 17.45
N ALA A 33 -19.08 -8.75 17.80
CA ALA A 33 -19.64 -7.60 17.09
C ALA A 33 -19.19 -7.56 15.62
N THR A 34 -17.94 -7.91 15.31
CA THR A 34 -17.47 -8.08 13.92
C THR A 34 -18.15 -9.24 13.22
N THR A 35 -18.31 -10.39 13.89
CA THR A 35 -19.07 -11.54 13.36
C THR A 35 -20.48 -11.12 12.97
N GLN A 36 -21.18 -10.35 13.80
CA GLN A 36 -22.52 -9.84 13.49
C GLN A 36 -22.55 -8.90 12.28
N VAL A 37 -21.50 -8.07 12.10
CA VAL A 37 -21.36 -7.23 10.90
C VAL A 37 -21.24 -8.12 9.66
N PHE A 38 -20.39 -9.15 9.70
CA PHE A 38 -20.25 -10.10 8.60
C PHE A 38 -21.57 -10.82 8.30
N HIS A 39 -22.22 -11.42 9.31
CA HIS A 39 -23.51 -12.10 9.16
C HIS A 39 -24.56 -11.22 8.48
N HIS A 40 -24.72 -9.97 8.94
CA HIS A 40 -25.72 -9.07 8.37
C HIS A 40 -25.47 -8.78 6.89
N GLY A 41 -24.21 -8.62 6.46
CA GLY A 41 -23.89 -8.45 5.04
C GLY A 41 -24.05 -9.75 4.25
N TRP A 42 -23.47 -10.84 4.77
CA TRP A 42 -23.44 -12.16 4.15
C TRP A 42 -24.84 -12.74 3.94
N ASP A 43 -25.66 -12.82 4.99
CA ASP A 43 -26.98 -13.44 4.94
C ASP A 43 -27.91 -12.67 4.00
N ASN A 44 -27.79 -11.33 3.98
CA ASN A 44 -28.55 -10.52 3.03
C ASN A 44 -28.06 -10.67 1.60
N TYR A 45 -26.75 -10.77 1.37
CA TYR A 45 -26.21 -11.09 0.04
C TYR A 45 -26.74 -12.43 -0.46
N MET A 46 -26.58 -13.50 0.33
CA MET A 46 -27.00 -14.85 -0.05
C MET A 46 -28.52 -14.95 -0.29
N ARG A 47 -29.32 -14.14 0.43
CA ARG A 47 -30.79 -14.15 0.30
C ARG A 47 -31.32 -13.27 -0.84
N ILE A 48 -30.70 -12.11 -1.08
CA ILE A 48 -31.23 -11.08 -2.00
C ILE A 48 -30.52 -11.10 -3.35
N ALA A 49 -29.18 -11.21 -3.32
CA ALA A 49 -28.34 -10.90 -4.44
C ALA A 49 -27.71 -12.12 -5.09
N PHE A 50 -27.33 -13.16 -4.34
CA PHE A 50 -26.79 -14.39 -4.91
C PHE A 50 -27.78 -14.99 -5.93
N PRO A 51 -27.34 -15.37 -7.15
CA PRO A 51 -25.95 -15.52 -7.62
C PRO A 51 -25.32 -14.30 -8.33
N GLU A 52 -25.89 -13.11 -8.23
CA GLU A 52 -25.27 -11.89 -8.76
C GLU A 52 -24.01 -11.50 -7.96
N ASP A 53 -23.20 -10.60 -8.53
CA ASP A 53 -21.86 -10.31 -8.01
C ASP A 53 -21.87 -9.52 -6.70
N GLU A 54 -22.79 -8.56 -6.56
CA GLU A 54 -22.84 -7.66 -5.40
C GLU A 54 -24.28 -7.35 -4.97
N LEU A 55 -24.42 -6.69 -3.82
CA LEU A 55 -25.68 -6.31 -3.21
C LEU A 55 -25.85 -4.79 -3.23
N ARG A 56 -27.05 -4.32 -3.54
CA ARG A 56 -27.51 -2.95 -3.29
C ARG A 56 -28.23 -2.89 -1.93
N PRO A 57 -27.56 -2.42 -0.86
CA PRO A 57 -28.04 -2.58 0.51
C PRO A 57 -29.15 -1.57 0.90
N ILE A 58 -29.34 -0.48 0.16
CA ILE A 58 -30.41 0.50 0.39
C ILE A 58 -31.67 0.09 -0.37
N SER A 59 -31.54 -0.20 -1.66
CA SER A 59 -32.67 -0.64 -2.50
C SER A 59 -33.05 -2.10 -2.27
N CYS A 60 -32.21 -2.88 -1.60
CA CYS A 60 -32.40 -4.32 -1.35
C CYS A 60 -32.55 -5.12 -2.65
N THR A 61 -31.67 -4.85 -3.62
CA THR A 61 -31.67 -5.51 -4.94
C THR A 61 -30.30 -6.07 -5.28
N PRO A 62 -30.22 -7.08 -6.16
CA PRO A 62 -28.93 -7.50 -6.71
C PRO A 62 -28.25 -6.37 -7.49
N LEU A 63 -26.92 -6.35 -7.47
CA LEU A 63 -26.08 -5.57 -8.37
C LEU A 63 -25.30 -6.52 -9.26
N THR A 64 -25.40 -6.27 -10.55
CA THR A 64 -24.68 -6.98 -11.61
C THR A 64 -24.12 -5.95 -12.58
N ARG A 65 -23.44 -6.42 -13.62
CA ARG A 65 -22.93 -5.58 -14.71
C ARG A 65 -24.03 -4.69 -15.31
N ASP A 66 -23.64 -3.58 -15.91
CA ASP A 66 -24.52 -2.71 -16.67
C ASP A 66 -24.47 -3.07 -18.17
N PRO A 67 -25.40 -3.93 -18.67
CA PRO A 67 -25.44 -4.29 -20.09
C PRO A 67 -25.91 -3.14 -20.97
N ALA A 68 -26.58 -2.13 -20.40
CA ALA A 68 -27.08 -0.98 -21.16
C ALA A 68 -25.96 0.03 -21.45
N ASN A 69 -24.92 0.08 -20.62
CA ASN A 69 -23.75 0.92 -20.81
C ASN A 69 -22.43 0.11 -20.66
N PRO A 70 -21.93 -0.49 -21.75
CA PRO A 70 -20.64 -1.19 -21.76
C PRO A 70 -19.43 -0.34 -21.37
N GLY A 71 -19.54 1.00 -21.45
CA GLY A 71 -18.50 1.96 -21.06
C GLY A 71 -18.51 2.33 -19.57
N ASN A 72 -19.39 1.74 -18.76
CA ASN A 72 -19.39 1.89 -17.31
C ASN A 72 -18.26 1.05 -16.67
N TYR A 73 -17.01 1.44 -16.92
CA TYR A 73 -15.84 0.67 -16.51
C TYR A 73 -15.76 0.49 -14.98
N ASP A 74 -16.09 1.53 -14.19
CA ASP A 74 -16.05 1.48 -12.72
C ASP A 74 -16.90 0.35 -12.11
N LEU A 75 -17.95 -0.08 -12.82
CA LEU A 75 -18.79 -1.21 -12.43
C LEU A 75 -18.43 -2.48 -13.21
N ASN A 76 -18.34 -2.38 -14.53
CA ASN A 76 -18.22 -3.53 -15.42
C ASN A 76 -16.82 -4.17 -15.40
N ASP A 77 -15.77 -3.47 -15.02
CA ASP A 77 -14.43 -4.05 -14.98
C ASP A 77 -14.27 -5.05 -13.83
N VAL A 78 -14.98 -4.80 -12.72
CA VAL A 78 -14.93 -5.62 -11.50
C VAL A 78 -15.95 -6.76 -11.53
N LEU A 79 -17.18 -6.48 -11.97
CA LEU A 79 -18.28 -7.46 -11.91
C LEU A 79 -18.23 -8.40 -13.10
N GLY A 80 -17.89 -9.67 -12.92
CA GLY A 80 -17.73 -10.62 -14.02
C GLY A 80 -18.91 -11.57 -14.30
N ASN A 81 -20.02 -11.42 -13.58
CA ASN A 81 -21.18 -12.33 -13.54
C ASN A 81 -20.85 -13.71 -12.96
N TYR A 82 -19.95 -13.77 -11.98
CA TYR A 82 -19.45 -15.01 -11.39
C TYR A 82 -19.63 -15.10 -9.87
N SER A 83 -20.61 -14.40 -9.30
CA SER A 83 -20.90 -14.39 -7.86
C SER A 83 -19.72 -13.86 -7.05
N LEU A 84 -19.15 -12.73 -7.47
CA LEU A 84 -17.93 -12.15 -6.89
C LEU A 84 -17.94 -12.07 -5.35
N THR A 85 -19.01 -11.55 -4.73
CA THR A 85 -19.11 -11.45 -3.26
C THR A 85 -19.05 -12.82 -2.57
N LEU A 86 -19.59 -13.88 -3.20
CA LEU A 86 -19.44 -15.24 -2.67
C LEU A 86 -17.96 -15.63 -2.65
N ILE A 87 -17.25 -15.50 -3.79
CA ILE A 87 -15.85 -15.89 -3.93
C ILE A 87 -14.98 -15.16 -2.90
N ASP A 88 -15.09 -13.84 -2.82
CA ASP A 88 -14.26 -13.03 -1.91
C ASP A 88 -14.48 -13.40 -0.44
N SER A 89 -15.71 -13.80 -0.08
CA SER A 89 -16.10 -14.09 1.29
C SER A 89 -15.77 -15.52 1.74
N LEU A 90 -15.46 -16.46 0.84
CA LEU A 90 -15.19 -17.86 1.20
C LEU A 90 -14.03 -17.99 2.18
N SER A 91 -12.93 -17.27 1.92
CA SER A 91 -11.78 -17.24 2.83
C SER A 91 -12.12 -16.59 4.17
N THR A 92 -13.01 -15.59 4.21
CA THR A 92 -13.50 -15.00 5.46
C THR A 92 -14.31 -16.01 6.27
N LEU A 93 -15.21 -16.78 5.65
CA LEU A 93 -15.96 -17.86 6.32
C LEU A 93 -15.01 -18.90 6.93
N ALA A 94 -13.98 -19.33 6.19
CA ALA A 94 -12.98 -20.25 6.71
C ALA A 94 -12.19 -19.67 7.90
N ILE A 95 -11.91 -18.36 7.90
CA ILE A 95 -11.26 -17.66 9.02
C ILE A 95 -12.21 -17.54 10.22
N LEU A 96 -13.49 -17.25 10.02
CA LEU A 96 -14.48 -17.24 11.10
C LEU A 96 -14.65 -18.62 11.73
N ALA A 97 -14.48 -19.69 10.92
CA ALA A 97 -14.40 -21.08 11.40
C ALA A 97 -13.14 -21.35 12.24
N GLY A 98 -12.14 -20.49 12.12
CA GLY A 98 -10.82 -20.58 12.73
C GLY A 98 -10.74 -20.32 14.23
N THR A 99 -11.81 -19.82 14.86
CA THR A 99 -11.76 -19.25 16.21
C THR A 99 -12.00 -20.29 17.31
N PRO A 100 -10.98 -20.70 18.08
CA PRO A 100 -11.12 -21.77 19.07
C PRO A 100 -11.98 -21.38 20.28
N SER A 101 -12.15 -20.08 20.53
CA SER A 101 -12.84 -19.55 21.72
C SER A 101 -14.33 -19.27 21.52
N ASP A 102 -14.86 -19.42 20.30
CA ASP A 102 -16.29 -19.26 20.00
C ASP A 102 -16.78 -20.41 19.11
N GLN A 103 -17.19 -21.49 19.77
CA GLN A 103 -17.61 -22.72 19.09
C GLN A 103 -18.87 -22.52 18.23
N ASN A 104 -19.76 -21.60 18.59
CA ASN A 104 -21.00 -21.37 17.82
C ASN A 104 -20.68 -20.70 16.48
N THR A 105 -19.88 -19.63 16.51
CA THR A 105 -19.39 -18.98 15.29
C THR A 105 -18.60 -19.96 14.45
N ALA A 106 -17.71 -20.75 15.07
CA ALA A 106 -16.85 -21.67 14.34
C ALA A 106 -17.63 -22.76 13.59
N VAL A 107 -18.62 -23.38 14.25
CA VAL A 107 -19.46 -24.43 13.65
C VAL A 107 -20.32 -23.88 12.52
N TRP A 108 -20.97 -22.73 12.74
CA TRP A 108 -21.77 -22.08 11.69
C TRP A 108 -20.90 -21.73 10.48
N ALA A 109 -19.77 -21.06 10.69
CA ALA A 109 -18.94 -20.57 9.61
C ALA A 109 -18.34 -21.71 8.76
N LEU A 110 -17.96 -22.83 9.38
CA LEU A 110 -17.49 -24.02 8.66
C LEU A 110 -18.62 -24.65 7.82
N GLN A 111 -19.83 -24.73 8.37
CA GLN A 111 -21.00 -25.23 7.65
C GLN A 111 -21.34 -24.32 6.46
N GLU A 112 -21.34 -23.01 6.67
CA GLU A 112 -21.60 -22.04 5.60
C GLU A 112 -20.52 -22.04 4.53
N PHE A 113 -19.24 -22.17 4.91
CA PHE A 113 -18.15 -22.34 3.95
C PHE A 113 -18.39 -23.53 3.02
N GLN A 114 -18.67 -24.71 3.59
CA GLN A 114 -18.91 -25.94 2.82
C GLN A 114 -20.18 -25.86 1.96
N GLN A 115 -21.25 -25.29 2.50
CA GLN A 115 -22.50 -25.06 1.78
C GLN A 115 -22.32 -24.09 0.62
N SER A 116 -21.56 -23.01 0.83
CA SER A 116 -21.32 -21.97 -0.19
C SER A 116 -20.45 -22.49 -1.32
N VAL A 117 -19.42 -23.29 -1.02
CA VAL A 117 -18.63 -23.99 -2.05
C VAL A 117 -19.53 -24.95 -2.85
N THR A 118 -20.40 -25.68 -2.17
CA THR A 118 -21.35 -26.60 -2.84
C THR A 118 -22.29 -25.83 -3.76
N ALA A 119 -22.90 -24.74 -3.28
CA ALA A 119 -23.77 -23.88 -4.08
C ALA A 119 -23.02 -23.27 -5.27
N PHE A 120 -21.79 -22.82 -5.07
CA PHE A 120 -20.97 -22.27 -6.15
C PHE A 120 -20.73 -23.31 -7.27
N VAL A 121 -20.34 -24.54 -6.90
CA VAL A 121 -20.16 -25.64 -7.85
C VAL A 121 -21.48 -26.06 -8.51
N GLU A 122 -22.63 -25.99 -7.82
CA GLU A 122 -23.93 -26.23 -8.46
C GLU A 122 -24.25 -25.21 -9.56
N TYR A 123 -23.89 -23.94 -9.36
CA TYR A 123 -24.16 -22.87 -10.31
C TYR A 123 -23.15 -22.83 -11.46
N TYR A 124 -21.86 -23.03 -11.18
CA TYR A 124 -20.80 -22.87 -12.19
C TYR A 124 -20.20 -24.21 -12.67
N GLY A 125 -20.49 -25.32 -12.01
CA GLY A 125 -19.82 -26.60 -12.26
C GLY A 125 -18.38 -26.55 -11.75
N ASP A 126 -17.50 -27.35 -12.35
CA ASP A 126 -16.05 -27.32 -12.06
C ASP A 126 -15.18 -27.22 -13.32
N GLY A 127 -15.78 -26.80 -14.45
CA GLY A 127 -15.08 -26.53 -15.71
C GLY A 127 -14.71 -27.77 -16.53
N ARG A 128 -14.82 -28.99 -15.99
CA ARG A 128 -14.49 -30.22 -16.74
C ARG A 128 -15.31 -30.37 -18.02
N ARG A 129 -14.75 -31.09 -19.00
CA ARG A 129 -15.46 -31.48 -20.23
C ARG A 129 -16.59 -32.47 -19.91
N GLY A 130 -17.68 -32.42 -20.70
CA GLY A 130 -18.86 -33.27 -20.49
C GLY A 130 -19.91 -32.71 -19.52
N PRO A 131 -20.97 -33.47 -19.18
CA PRO A 131 -22.07 -32.97 -18.35
C PRO A 131 -21.69 -32.66 -16.90
N SER A 132 -20.70 -33.36 -16.33
CA SER A 132 -20.30 -33.23 -14.91
C SER A 132 -19.64 -31.90 -14.56
N GLY A 133 -18.98 -31.23 -15.52
CA GLY A 133 -18.35 -29.93 -15.29
C GLY A 133 -19.24 -28.72 -15.59
N LYS A 134 -20.52 -28.94 -15.93
CA LYS A 134 -21.49 -27.88 -16.23
C LYS A 134 -22.39 -27.63 -15.03
N GLY A 135 -22.42 -26.39 -14.53
CA GLY A 135 -23.39 -25.92 -13.55
C GLY A 135 -24.66 -25.34 -14.18
N ARG A 136 -25.55 -24.83 -13.34
CA ARG A 136 -26.83 -24.22 -13.75
C ARG A 136 -26.67 -22.95 -14.58
N ARG A 137 -25.66 -22.13 -14.28
CA ARG A 137 -25.34 -20.86 -14.96
C ARG A 137 -24.34 -21.04 -16.09
N ALA A 138 -23.25 -21.76 -15.84
CA ALA A 138 -22.15 -21.87 -16.79
C ALA A 138 -21.39 -23.19 -16.62
N ARG A 139 -20.41 -23.43 -17.49
CA ARG A 139 -19.38 -24.46 -17.34
C ARG A 139 -18.09 -23.72 -16.98
N GLY A 140 -17.73 -23.72 -15.70
CA GLY A 140 -16.72 -22.83 -15.16
C GLY A 140 -17.04 -21.37 -15.48
N PHE A 141 -16.04 -20.66 -15.97
CA PHE A 141 -16.08 -19.25 -16.36
C PHE A 141 -16.23 -19.06 -17.87
N ASP A 142 -16.88 -20.00 -18.57
CA ASP A 142 -17.31 -19.82 -19.97
C ASP A 142 -18.46 -18.79 -20.09
N LEU A 143 -18.11 -17.55 -19.80
CA LEU A 143 -18.99 -16.40 -19.68
C LEU A 143 -18.61 -15.38 -20.74
N ASP A 144 -19.61 -14.86 -21.45
CA ASP A 144 -19.42 -13.71 -22.32
C ASP A 144 -19.41 -12.43 -21.48
N SER A 145 -18.26 -12.17 -20.85
CA SER A 145 -18.09 -11.11 -19.86
C SER A 145 -16.72 -10.47 -20.04
N LYS A 146 -16.68 -9.16 -20.32
CA LYS A 146 -15.45 -8.36 -20.45
C LYS A 146 -15.02 -7.84 -19.08
N VAL A 147 -13.96 -8.42 -18.53
CA VAL A 147 -13.48 -8.14 -17.18
C VAL A 147 -12.11 -7.47 -17.22
N GLN A 148 -11.74 -6.80 -16.13
CA GLN A 148 -10.37 -6.32 -15.93
C GLN A 148 -9.51 -7.44 -15.35
N VAL A 149 -8.32 -7.63 -15.93
CA VAL A 149 -7.40 -8.72 -15.58
C VAL A 149 -7.01 -8.64 -14.12
N PHE A 150 -6.58 -7.45 -13.66
CA PHE A 150 -6.19 -7.19 -12.28
C PHE A 150 -7.25 -7.62 -11.26
N GLU A 151 -8.45 -7.04 -11.36
CA GLU A 151 -9.57 -7.32 -10.45
C GLU A 151 -9.96 -8.80 -10.46
N THR A 152 -9.94 -9.43 -11.63
CA THR A 152 -10.30 -10.85 -11.76
C THR A 152 -9.24 -11.78 -11.14
N VAL A 153 -7.96 -11.42 -11.19
CA VAL A 153 -6.89 -12.20 -10.56
C VAL A 153 -6.95 -12.06 -9.04
N ILE A 154 -6.91 -10.84 -8.51
CA ILE A 154 -6.81 -10.62 -7.07
C ILE A 154 -8.05 -11.12 -6.32
N ARG A 155 -9.25 -10.93 -6.90
CA ARG A 155 -10.53 -11.35 -6.30
C ARG A 155 -10.91 -12.78 -6.66
N GLY A 156 -11.05 -13.04 -7.97
CA GLY A 156 -11.54 -14.30 -8.50
C GLY A 156 -10.54 -15.45 -8.30
N VAL A 157 -9.35 -15.34 -8.89
CA VAL A 157 -8.32 -16.40 -8.78
C VAL A 157 -7.83 -16.52 -7.34
N GLY A 158 -7.51 -15.38 -6.69
CA GLY A 158 -7.07 -15.34 -5.29
C GLY A 158 -8.07 -15.95 -4.32
N GLY A 159 -9.36 -15.60 -4.43
CA GLY A 159 -10.42 -16.13 -3.57
C GLY A 159 -10.63 -17.64 -3.73
N LEU A 160 -10.62 -18.14 -4.97
CA LEU A 160 -10.74 -19.57 -5.26
C LEU A 160 -9.54 -20.37 -4.73
N LEU A 161 -8.31 -19.86 -4.94
CA LEU A 161 -7.09 -20.50 -4.44
C LEU A 161 -7.05 -20.54 -2.92
N SER A 162 -7.38 -19.44 -2.26
CA SER A 162 -7.40 -19.37 -0.79
C SER A 162 -8.44 -20.30 -0.20
N ALA A 163 -9.67 -20.31 -0.75
CA ALA A 163 -10.72 -21.23 -0.34
C ALA A 163 -10.33 -22.70 -0.60
N HIS A 164 -9.64 -22.99 -1.72
CA HIS A 164 -9.09 -24.31 -1.98
C HIS A 164 -8.09 -24.73 -0.89
N LEU A 165 -7.11 -23.88 -0.56
CA LEU A 165 -6.09 -24.16 0.45
C LEU A 165 -6.69 -24.46 1.84
N PHE A 166 -7.77 -23.78 2.22
CA PHE A 166 -8.55 -24.12 3.41
C PHE A 166 -9.28 -25.47 3.27
N ALA A 167 -9.95 -25.71 2.14
CA ALA A 167 -10.69 -26.95 1.89
C ALA A 167 -9.80 -28.20 1.95
N VAL A 168 -8.55 -28.09 1.49
CA VAL A 168 -7.55 -29.18 1.51
C VAL A 168 -6.71 -29.24 2.79
N GLY A 169 -6.87 -28.28 3.71
CA GLY A 169 -6.19 -28.30 5.01
C GLY A 169 -4.75 -27.79 5.00
N GLU A 170 -4.31 -27.12 3.93
CA GLU A 170 -3.02 -26.41 3.87
C GLU A 170 -3.05 -25.10 4.67
N LEU A 171 -4.23 -24.48 4.77
CA LEU A 171 -4.51 -23.40 5.72
C LEU A 171 -5.36 -23.92 6.89
N PRO A 172 -5.08 -23.49 8.13
CA PRO A 172 -5.66 -24.11 9.32
C PRO A 172 -7.12 -23.70 9.56
N ILE A 173 -7.99 -24.69 9.77
CA ILE A 173 -9.30 -24.55 10.42
C ILE A 173 -9.34 -25.53 11.61
N PRO A 174 -9.34 -25.07 12.88
CA PRO A 174 -9.38 -25.96 14.03
C PRO A 174 -10.60 -26.89 13.99
N GLY A 175 -10.36 -28.18 14.23
CA GLY A 175 -11.41 -29.21 14.22
C GLY A 175 -11.81 -29.72 12.83
N TYR A 176 -11.31 -29.13 11.75
CA TYR A 176 -11.45 -29.66 10.40
C TYR A 176 -10.12 -30.26 9.93
N ASN A 177 -10.12 -31.55 9.62
CA ASN A 177 -8.96 -32.25 9.08
C ASN A 177 -9.39 -33.11 7.89
N PRO A 178 -9.12 -32.68 6.65
CA PRO A 178 -9.50 -33.44 5.45
C PRO A 178 -8.64 -34.69 5.21
N GLY A 179 -7.57 -34.90 6.00
CA GLY A 179 -6.62 -36.00 5.80
C GLY A 179 -5.65 -35.74 4.64
N HIS A 180 -4.99 -36.79 4.15
CA HIS A 180 -4.08 -36.69 3.02
C HIS A 180 -4.88 -36.67 1.71
N VAL A 181 -4.96 -35.50 1.07
CA VAL A 181 -5.76 -35.31 -0.16
C VAL A 181 -4.94 -35.37 -1.44
N PHE A 182 -3.64 -35.08 -1.36
CA PHE A 182 -2.75 -35.11 -2.51
C PHE A 182 -2.38 -36.56 -2.84
N ASN A 183 -2.21 -36.85 -4.13
CA ASN A 183 -1.74 -38.16 -4.57
C ASN A 183 -0.22 -38.28 -4.30
N GLU A 184 0.23 -39.44 -3.85
CA GLU A 184 1.66 -39.70 -3.58
C GLU A 184 2.47 -39.94 -4.86
N ASP A 185 1.80 -40.30 -5.95
CA ASP A 185 2.41 -40.57 -7.26
C ASP A 185 2.68 -39.28 -8.04
N GLU A 186 3.94 -39.04 -8.40
CA GLU A 186 4.36 -37.83 -9.16
C GLU A 186 3.73 -37.75 -10.58
N GLU A 187 3.21 -38.85 -11.12
CA GLU A 187 2.53 -38.91 -12.42
C GLU A 187 1.02 -38.63 -12.36
N SER A 188 0.46 -38.48 -11.16
CA SER A 188 -0.97 -38.21 -10.99
C SER A 188 -1.36 -36.80 -11.44
N ASP A 189 -2.58 -36.65 -11.95
CA ASP A 189 -3.11 -35.33 -12.33
C ASP A 189 -3.28 -34.46 -11.07
N PRO A 190 -2.53 -33.34 -10.93
CA PRO A 190 -2.62 -32.48 -9.76
C PRO A 190 -3.99 -31.81 -9.60
N LEU A 191 -4.82 -31.82 -10.65
CA LEU A 191 -6.19 -31.31 -10.61
C LEU A 191 -7.21 -32.32 -10.08
N GLU A 192 -6.86 -33.59 -9.88
CA GLU A 192 -7.77 -34.65 -9.43
C GLU A 192 -7.32 -35.19 -8.06
N LEU A 193 -7.89 -34.63 -6.99
CA LEU A 193 -7.53 -34.94 -5.61
C LEU A 193 -8.39 -36.06 -5.02
N HIS A 194 -7.91 -36.71 -3.95
CA HIS A 194 -8.73 -37.65 -3.20
C HIS A 194 -9.97 -36.95 -2.61
N PRO A 195 -11.20 -37.47 -2.82
CA PRO A 195 -12.40 -36.77 -2.40
C PRO A 195 -12.56 -36.67 -0.87
N VAL A 196 -12.71 -35.45 -0.38
CA VAL A 196 -13.10 -35.12 0.99
C VAL A 196 -14.63 -35.11 1.09
N SER A 197 -15.19 -36.00 1.90
CA SER A 197 -16.64 -36.06 2.11
C SER A 197 -17.07 -35.05 3.17
N TRP A 198 -17.95 -34.12 2.80
CA TRP A 198 -18.51 -33.13 3.72
C TRP A 198 -19.87 -33.57 4.27
N PRO A 199 -20.29 -33.06 5.45
CA PRO A 199 -21.54 -33.45 6.10
C PRO A 199 -22.81 -33.19 5.28
N ASN A 200 -22.76 -32.23 4.34
CA ASN A 200 -23.86 -31.93 3.43
C ASN A 200 -23.97 -32.92 2.25
N GLY A 201 -23.13 -33.96 2.20
CA GLY A 201 -23.11 -34.97 1.15
C GLY A 201 -22.27 -34.60 -0.08
N PHE A 202 -21.74 -33.38 -0.12
CA PHE A 202 -20.83 -32.96 -1.19
C PHE A 202 -19.46 -33.64 -1.02
N LYS A 203 -18.84 -34.01 -2.14
CA LYS A 203 -17.50 -34.58 -2.19
C LYS A 203 -16.56 -33.58 -2.84
N TYR A 204 -15.72 -32.95 -2.04
CA TYR A 204 -14.74 -32.00 -2.51
C TYR A 204 -13.48 -32.74 -3.00
N ASP A 205 -13.16 -32.64 -4.28
CA ASP A 205 -12.03 -33.33 -4.92
C ASP A 205 -11.17 -32.38 -5.76
N GLY A 206 -11.18 -31.08 -5.43
CA GLY A 206 -10.37 -30.05 -6.11
C GLY A 206 -11.16 -29.13 -7.04
N GLN A 207 -12.50 -29.10 -6.96
CA GLN A 207 -13.34 -28.28 -7.84
C GLN A 207 -12.92 -26.81 -7.88
N LEU A 208 -12.57 -26.20 -6.73
CA LEU A 208 -12.16 -24.79 -6.69
C LEU A 208 -10.80 -24.56 -7.37
N LEU A 209 -9.85 -25.50 -7.29
CA LEU A 209 -8.58 -25.40 -7.99
C LEU A 209 -8.78 -25.48 -9.51
N ARG A 210 -9.66 -26.39 -9.97
CA ARG A 210 -10.04 -26.49 -11.39
C ARG A 210 -10.72 -25.21 -11.89
N LEU A 211 -11.57 -24.61 -11.07
CA LEU A 211 -12.21 -23.32 -11.38
C LEU A 211 -11.19 -22.16 -11.40
N ALA A 212 -10.24 -22.11 -10.45
CA ALA A 212 -9.16 -21.12 -10.47
C ALA A 212 -8.31 -21.23 -11.73
N MET A 213 -7.99 -22.47 -12.14
CA MET A 213 -7.29 -22.77 -13.39
C MET A 213 -8.10 -22.32 -14.61
N ASP A 214 -9.38 -22.69 -14.71
CA ASP A 214 -10.24 -22.29 -15.84
C ASP A 214 -10.37 -20.76 -15.94
N LEU A 215 -10.52 -20.06 -14.80
CA LEU A 215 -10.54 -18.59 -14.80
C LEU A 215 -9.22 -18.01 -15.30
N ALA A 216 -8.09 -18.46 -14.74
CA ALA A 216 -6.77 -17.95 -15.12
C ALA A 216 -6.41 -18.26 -16.59
N GLU A 217 -6.76 -19.45 -17.10
CA GLU A 217 -6.56 -19.81 -18.51
C GLU A 217 -7.26 -18.81 -19.46
N ARG A 218 -8.45 -18.33 -19.08
CA ARG A 218 -9.21 -17.34 -19.86
C ARG A 218 -8.62 -15.94 -19.82
N LEU A 219 -7.75 -15.66 -18.85
CA LEU A 219 -7.03 -14.39 -18.73
C LEU A 219 -5.74 -14.37 -19.56
N LEU A 220 -5.17 -15.54 -19.90
CA LEU A 220 -3.92 -15.65 -20.64
C LEU A 220 -3.87 -14.80 -21.93
N PRO A 221 -4.94 -14.72 -22.76
CA PRO A 221 -4.90 -13.89 -23.97
C PRO A 221 -4.50 -12.44 -23.73
N ALA A 222 -4.77 -11.86 -22.54
CA ALA A 222 -4.38 -10.50 -22.21
C ALA A 222 -2.86 -10.29 -22.20
N PHE A 223 -2.08 -11.33 -21.94
CA PHE A 223 -0.62 -11.28 -21.90
C PHE A 223 0.03 -11.39 -23.29
N TYR A 224 -0.75 -11.44 -24.37
CA TYR A 224 -0.22 -11.52 -25.74
C TYR A 224 0.37 -10.18 -26.20
N THR A 225 1.44 -9.75 -25.53
CA THR A 225 2.18 -8.51 -25.77
C THR A 225 3.68 -8.79 -25.77
N LYS A 226 4.44 -8.06 -26.59
CA LYS A 226 5.90 -8.27 -26.68
C LYS A 226 6.65 -7.82 -25.44
N THR A 227 6.06 -6.91 -24.67
CA THR A 227 6.65 -6.36 -23.44
C THR A 227 6.49 -7.31 -22.25
N GLY A 228 5.54 -8.26 -22.32
CA GLY A 228 5.12 -9.10 -21.19
C GLY A 228 4.09 -8.43 -20.26
N LEU A 229 3.74 -7.16 -20.49
CA LEU A 229 2.69 -6.46 -19.75
C LEU A 229 1.30 -6.89 -20.25
N PRO A 230 0.35 -7.25 -19.38
CA PRO A 230 -0.99 -7.61 -19.84
C PRO A 230 -1.77 -6.38 -20.32
N TYR A 231 -2.60 -6.57 -21.34
CA TYR A 231 -3.72 -5.66 -21.58
C TYR A 231 -4.63 -5.60 -20.35
N PRO A 232 -5.26 -4.45 -20.06
CA PRO A 232 -6.06 -4.29 -18.86
C PRO A 232 -7.33 -5.14 -18.85
N ARG A 233 -7.89 -5.48 -20.03
CA ARG A 233 -9.18 -6.18 -20.15
C ARG A 233 -9.12 -7.40 -21.04
N VAL A 234 -10.00 -8.36 -20.74
CA VAL A 234 -10.20 -9.60 -21.51
C VAL A 234 -11.64 -10.05 -21.40
N ASN A 235 -12.18 -10.64 -22.46
CA ASN A 235 -13.46 -11.35 -22.42
C ASN A 235 -13.22 -12.81 -22.03
N LEU A 236 -13.90 -13.30 -21.00
CA LEU A 236 -13.68 -14.65 -20.45
C LEU A 236 -14.00 -15.79 -21.44
N ARG A 237 -14.83 -15.55 -22.47
CA ARG A 237 -15.12 -16.51 -23.54
C ARG A 237 -14.31 -16.24 -24.81
N HIS A 238 -14.19 -14.97 -25.18
CA HIS A 238 -13.71 -14.56 -26.50
C HIS A 238 -12.27 -14.05 -26.51
N GLY A 239 -11.61 -13.94 -25.35
CA GLY A 239 -10.26 -13.40 -25.23
C GLY A 239 -10.23 -11.89 -25.49
N ILE A 240 -9.32 -11.45 -26.36
CA ILE A 240 -9.06 -10.02 -26.63
C ILE A 240 -9.37 -9.61 -28.09
N PRO A 241 -10.59 -9.80 -28.62
CA PRO A 241 -10.91 -9.47 -30.01
C PRO A 241 -10.97 -7.96 -30.28
N PHE A 242 -11.03 -7.12 -29.25
CA PHE A 242 -11.29 -5.69 -29.34
C PHE A 242 -10.03 -4.81 -29.36
N TYR A 243 -8.83 -5.36 -29.15
CA TYR A 243 -7.57 -4.61 -29.33
C TYR A 243 -7.07 -4.74 -30.77
N VAL A 244 -6.71 -3.63 -31.40
CA VAL A 244 -6.32 -3.58 -32.82
C VAL A 244 -5.13 -4.50 -33.14
N ASN A 245 -4.14 -4.55 -32.25
CA ASN A 245 -2.93 -5.36 -32.45
C ASN A 245 -3.07 -6.81 -31.92
N SER A 246 -4.26 -7.20 -31.48
CA SER A 246 -4.52 -8.56 -31.03
C SER A 246 -4.59 -9.53 -32.21
N PRO A 247 -4.01 -10.74 -32.09
CA PRO A 247 -4.20 -11.82 -33.06
C PRO A 247 -5.66 -12.30 -33.14
N LEU A 248 -6.49 -11.91 -32.18
CA LEU A 248 -7.92 -12.26 -32.12
C LEU A 248 -8.80 -11.18 -32.74
N HIS A 249 -8.22 -10.04 -33.16
CA HIS A 249 -8.93 -8.98 -33.82
C HIS A 249 -9.23 -9.36 -35.27
N LYS A 250 -10.46 -9.84 -35.50
CA LYS A 250 -10.96 -10.15 -36.84
C LYS A 250 -11.90 -9.05 -37.28
N VAL A 251 -11.51 -8.32 -38.33
CA VAL A 251 -12.39 -7.33 -38.98
C VAL A 251 -13.13 -8.02 -40.12
N SER A 252 -14.44 -8.21 -39.98
CA SER A 252 -15.31 -8.69 -41.06
C SER A 252 -16.14 -7.52 -41.59
N ARG A 253 -16.10 -7.30 -42.91
CA ARG A 253 -16.84 -6.21 -43.59
C ARG A 253 -18.36 -6.41 -43.55
N ASP A 254 -18.82 -7.64 -43.43
CA ASP A 254 -20.23 -8.04 -43.52
C ASP A 254 -20.83 -8.43 -42.16
N ASP A 255 -20.05 -8.36 -41.08
CA ASP A 255 -20.48 -8.70 -39.72
C ASP A 255 -20.78 -7.43 -38.91
N PRO A 256 -22.03 -7.18 -38.49
CA PRO A 256 -22.37 -6.00 -37.69
C PRO A 256 -21.65 -5.99 -36.32
N ASP A 257 -21.29 -7.18 -35.81
CA ASP A 257 -20.64 -7.42 -34.52
C ASP A 257 -19.11 -7.52 -34.65
N SER A 258 -18.57 -7.39 -35.86
CA SER A 258 -17.12 -7.19 -36.04
C SER A 258 -16.71 -6.01 -35.16
N PRO A 259 -15.65 -6.13 -34.33
CA PRO A 259 -15.16 -5.02 -33.54
C PRO A 259 -14.80 -3.89 -34.51
N ARG A 260 -15.70 -2.93 -34.64
CA ARG A 260 -15.44 -1.69 -35.37
C ARG A 260 -14.22 -1.06 -34.72
N ALA A 261 -13.45 -0.27 -35.46
CA ALA A 261 -12.25 0.41 -34.97
C ALA A 261 -12.56 1.39 -33.82
N THR A 262 -12.88 0.86 -32.64
CA THR A 262 -12.98 1.58 -31.38
C THR A 262 -11.65 1.31 -30.69
N ASN A 263 -10.87 2.37 -30.50
CA ASN A 263 -9.60 2.29 -29.77
C ASN A 263 -9.91 1.98 -28.30
N GLU A 264 -10.04 0.70 -27.95
CA GLU A 264 -10.08 0.27 -26.55
C GLU A 264 -8.80 0.76 -25.87
N LYS A 265 -8.94 1.23 -24.64
CA LYS A 265 -7.83 1.74 -23.85
C LYS A 265 -6.86 0.59 -23.56
N THR A 266 -5.62 0.71 -24.04
CA THR A 266 -4.60 -0.33 -23.89
C THR A 266 -3.78 -0.17 -22.62
N ASP A 267 -3.63 1.02 -22.06
CA ASP A 267 -2.80 1.24 -20.89
C ASP A 267 -3.34 0.54 -19.64
N THR A 268 -2.42 -0.08 -18.93
CA THR A 268 -2.62 -0.73 -17.64
C THR A 268 -1.88 0.05 -16.57
N CYS A 269 -2.32 -0.07 -15.30
CA CYS A 269 -1.60 0.56 -14.20
C CYS A 269 -0.48 -0.35 -13.66
N SER A 270 0.49 0.21 -12.94
CA SER A 270 1.58 -0.54 -12.30
C SER A 270 1.07 -1.63 -11.37
N ALA A 271 0.06 -1.32 -10.57
CA ALA A 271 -0.67 -2.30 -9.75
C ALA A 271 -1.31 -3.38 -10.64
N GLY A 272 -2.03 -2.97 -11.69
CA GLY A 272 -2.76 -3.89 -12.56
C GLY A 272 -1.88 -4.87 -13.33
N ALA A 273 -0.65 -4.48 -13.67
CA ALA A 273 0.32 -5.35 -14.33
C ALA A 273 1.19 -6.14 -13.35
N GLY A 274 1.59 -5.54 -12.22
CA GLY A 274 2.56 -6.11 -11.28
C GLY A 274 1.96 -7.00 -10.20
N SER A 275 0.68 -6.83 -9.88
CA SER A 275 0.03 -7.48 -8.75
C SER A 275 -0.68 -8.78 -9.12
N LEU A 276 0.00 -9.63 -9.90
CA LEU A 276 -0.51 -10.93 -10.36
C LEU A 276 0.37 -12.10 -9.89
N VAL A 277 1.56 -11.79 -9.35
CA VAL A 277 2.63 -12.76 -9.05
C VAL A 277 2.21 -13.76 -7.99
N LEU A 278 1.52 -13.36 -6.93
CA LEU A 278 1.18 -14.24 -5.81
C LEU A 278 0.22 -15.35 -6.26
N GLU A 279 -0.93 -14.99 -6.82
CA GLU A 279 -1.98 -15.91 -7.27
C GLU A 279 -1.46 -16.83 -8.36
N PHE A 280 -0.80 -16.27 -9.37
CA PHE A 280 -0.31 -17.06 -10.50
C PHE A 280 0.84 -17.97 -10.10
N THR A 281 1.68 -17.57 -9.14
CA THR A 281 2.69 -18.47 -8.56
C THR A 281 2.01 -19.62 -7.83
N VAL A 282 1.09 -19.35 -6.90
CA VAL A 282 0.40 -20.43 -6.15
C VAL A 282 -0.36 -21.35 -7.10
N LEU A 283 -1.06 -20.82 -8.09
CA LEU A 283 -1.74 -21.61 -9.12
C LEU A 283 -0.74 -22.53 -9.85
N SER A 284 0.35 -21.99 -10.39
CA SER A 284 1.38 -22.77 -11.08
C SER A 284 1.98 -23.86 -10.20
N ARG A 285 2.21 -23.58 -8.91
CA ARG A 285 2.78 -24.58 -7.98
C ARG A 285 1.79 -25.69 -7.62
N LEU A 286 0.49 -25.38 -7.56
CA LEU A 286 -0.56 -26.35 -7.29
C LEU A 286 -0.87 -27.21 -8.53
N THR A 287 -0.95 -26.61 -9.72
CA THR A 287 -1.36 -27.29 -10.96
C THR A 287 -0.19 -27.89 -11.75
N GLY A 288 1.04 -27.48 -11.44
CA GLY A 288 2.22 -27.85 -12.22
C GLY A 288 2.35 -27.14 -13.58
N ASP A 289 1.42 -26.23 -13.93
CA ASP A 289 1.49 -25.44 -15.16
C ASP A 289 2.32 -24.16 -14.95
N PRO A 290 3.52 -24.04 -15.52
CA PRO A 290 4.41 -22.91 -15.25
C PRO A 290 4.02 -21.62 -15.97
N ARG A 291 3.05 -21.65 -16.91
CA ARG A 291 2.73 -20.50 -17.76
C ARG A 291 2.30 -19.28 -16.94
N PHE A 292 1.52 -19.49 -15.88
CA PHE A 292 1.01 -18.40 -15.03
C PHE A 292 2.13 -17.70 -14.27
N GLU A 293 2.93 -18.44 -13.48
CA GLU A 293 4.06 -17.90 -12.72
C GLU A 293 5.04 -17.16 -13.64
N GLN A 294 5.35 -17.71 -14.82
CA GLN A 294 6.25 -17.07 -15.79
C GLN A 294 5.69 -15.74 -16.30
N LEU A 295 4.42 -15.71 -16.73
CA LEU A 295 3.81 -14.49 -17.27
C LEU A 295 3.66 -13.39 -16.22
N ALA A 296 3.23 -13.74 -14.99
CA ALA A 296 3.11 -12.76 -13.92
C ALA A 296 4.47 -12.17 -13.52
N LYS A 297 5.52 -12.99 -13.41
CA LYS A 297 6.88 -12.50 -13.13
C LYS A 297 7.40 -11.61 -14.25
N ARG A 298 7.18 -11.98 -15.53
CA ARG A 298 7.56 -11.13 -16.67
C ARG A 298 6.89 -9.76 -16.61
N ALA A 299 5.58 -9.73 -16.31
CA ALA A 299 4.84 -8.48 -16.16
C ALA A 299 5.40 -7.60 -15.03
N PHE A 300 5.63 -8.19 -13.84
CA PHE A 300 6.24 -7.49 -12.71
C PHE A 300 7.61 -6.89 -13.07
N TRP A 301 8.49 -7.70 -13.68
CA TRP A 301 9.83 -7.23 -14.06
C TRP A 301 9.80 -6.22 -15.21
N ALA A 302 8.82 -6.27 -16.11
CA ALA A 302 8.62 -5.26 -17.14
C ALA A 302 8.29 -3.89 -16.52
N VAL A 303 7.39 -3.83 -15.53
CA VAL A 303 7.11 -2.61 -14.77
C VAL A 303 8.36 -2.13 -14.04
N TRP A 304 9.05 -3.02 -13.31
CA TRP A 304 10.23 -2.65 -12.52
C TRP A 304 11.40 -2.13 -13.35
N LYS A 305 11.64 -2.73 -14.52
CA LYS A 305 12.69 -2.30 -15.45
C LYS A 305 12.38 -0.93 -16.07
N ALA A 306 11.11 -0.54 -16.15
CA ALA A 306 10.68 0.75 -16.69
C ALA A 306 10.80 1.93 -15.70
N LYS A 307 11.21 1.70 -14.43
CA LYS A 307 11.39 2.78 -13.44
C LYS A 307 12.30 3.92 -13.93
N SER A 308 12.13 5.12 -13.38
CA SER A 308 12.99 6.26 -13.71
C SER A 308 14.42 6.09 -13.15
N GLU A 309 15.33 6.97 -13.59
CA GLU A 309 16.70 7.04 -13.05
C GLU A 309 16.73 7.30 -11.54
N ILE A 310 15.72 8.01 -11.02
CA ILE A 310 15.53 8.25 -9.58
C ILE A 310 14.74 7.13 -8.86
N GLY A 311 14.54 5.98 -9.52
CA GLY A 311 13.96 4.78 -8.91
C GLY A 311 12.44 4.76 -8.77
N LEU A 312 11.70 5.77 -9.24
CA LEU A 312 10.25 5.83 -9.15
C LEU A 312 9.56 5.16 -10.36
N ILE A 313 8.48 4.44 -10.11
CA ILE A 313 7.55 3.92 -11.13
C ILE A 313 6.33 4.84 -11.29
N GLY A 314 5.67 4.77 -12.45
CA GLY A 314 4.51 5.61 -12.75
C GLY A 314 3.18 4.92 -12.47
N ASN A 315 2.08 5.64 -12.68
CA ASN A 315 0.74 5.07 -12.59
C ASN A 315 0.39 4.18 -13.77
N ALA A 316 0.35 4.72 -14.99
CA ALA A 316 -0.13 4.03 -16.19
C ALA A 316 0.99 3.78 -17.22
N ILE A 317 1.04 2.56 -17.77
CA ILE A 317 2.01 2.09 -18.76
C ILE A 317 1.30 1.44 -19.96
N ASP A 318 1.74 1.76 -21.18
CA ASP A 318 1.24 1.16 -22.41
C ASP A 318 1.84 -0.26 -22.56
N PRO A 319 1.04 -1.33 -22.56
CA PRO A 319 1.55 -2.70 -22.63
C PRO A 319 2.07 -3.07 -24.04
N GLU A 320 1.73 -2.33 -25.09
CA GLU A 320 2.25 -2.60 -26.43
C GLU A 320 3.65 -2.02 -26.62
N LYS A 321 3.94 -0.87 -26.00
CA LYS A 321 5.20 -0.13 -26.15
C LYS A 321 6.14 -0.23 -24.95
N GLY A 322 5.62 -0.49 -23.76
CA GLY A 322 6.38 -0.43 -22.50
C GLY A 322 6.72 1.01 -22.08
N GLU A 323 5.97 1.99 -22.59
CA GLU A 323 6.18 3.41 -22.30
C GLU A 323 5.15 3.92 -21.30
N TRP A 324 5.60 4.75 -20.35
CA TRP A 324 4.70 5.38 -19.38
C TRP A 324 3.78 6.40 -20.06
N VAL A 325 2.48 6.31 -19.76
CA VAL A 325 1.46 7.22 -20.27
C VAL A 325 1.31 8.45 -19.38
N SER A 326 1.63 8.31 -18.09
CA SER A 326 1.52 9.38 -17.09
C SER A 326 2.86 9.69 -16.41
N PHE A 327 2.94 10.88 -15.81
CA PHE A 327 4.15 11.36 -15.12
C PHE A 327 4.03 11.29 -13.60
N ASP A 328 2.89 10.90 -13.06
CA ASP A 328 2.66 10.79 -11.62
C ASP A 328 3.23 9.50 -11.06
N ALA A 329 3.83 9.62 -9.88
CA ALA A 329 4.32 8.56 -9.03
C ALA A 329 3.84 8.81 -7.60
N GLY A 330 3.63 7.75 -6.83
CA GLY A 330 3.07 7.81 -5.50
C GLY A 330 2.98 6.42 -4.90
N ILE A 331 2.42 6.33 -3.70
CA ILE A 331 2.13 5.06 -3.05
C ILE A 331 0.67 4.63 -3.21
N GLY A 332 -0.23 5.52 -3.65
CA GLY A 332 -1.65 5.25 -3.71
C GLY A 332 -2.16 4.56 -4.99
N ALA A 333 -3.44 4.80 -5.26
CA ALA A 333 -4.22 4.15 -6.32
C ALA A 333 -3.48 3.96 -7.64
N GLY A 334 -3.40 2.71 -8.12
CA GLY A 334 -2.83 2.33 -9.42
C GLY A 334 -1.32 2.03 -9.37
N ILE A 335 -0.68 2.22 -8.22
CA ILE A 335 0.74 1.89 -7.99
C ILE A 335 0.88 1.00 -6.75
N ASP A 336 0.20 1.36 -5.66
CA ASP A 336 0.05 0.63 -4.40
C ASP A 336 0.55 -0.82 -4.36
N SER A 337 -0.25 -1.76 -4.87
CA SER A 337 -0.06 -3.20 -4.72
C SER A 337 1.15 -3.74 -5.49
N PHE A 338 1.74 -2.98 -6.42
CA PHE A 338 3.05 -3.34 -6.98
C PHE A 338 4.10 -3.48 -5.87
N PHE A 339 4.12 -2.52 -4.93
CA PHE A 339 5.06 -2.55 -3.81
C PHE A 339 4.74 -3.67 -2.83
N GLU A 340 3.44 -3.94 -2.61
CA GLU A 340 3.04 -5.10 -1.83
C GLU A 340 3.55 -6.40 -2.45
N TYR A 341 3.39 -6.58 -3.76
CA TYR A 341 3.78 -7.81 -4.44
C TYR A 341 5.29 -7.94 -4.54
N ALA A 342 6.05 -6.84 -4.50
CA ALA A 342 7.50 -6.90 -4.32
C ALA A 342 7.86 -7.58 -2.98
N LEU A 343 7.34 -7.10 -1.85
CA LEU A 343 7.66 -7.68 -0.55
C LEU A 343 6.99 -9.04 -0.32
N LYS A 344 5.68 -9.16 -0.62
CA LYS A 344 4.90 -10.38 -0.38
C LYS A 344 5.39 -11.54 -1.25
N SER A 345 5.89 -11.29 -2.46
CA SER A 345 6.50 -12.36 -3.27
C SER A 345 7.82 -12.84 -2.68
N HIS A 346 8.62 -11.96 -2.09
CA HIS A 346 9.80 -12.36 -1.32
C HIS A 346 9.40 -13.32 -0.18
N ILE A 347 8.38 -12.97 0.61
CA ILE A 347 7.90 -13.80 1.72
C ILE A 347 7.39 -15.14 1.20
N LEU A 348 6.46 -15.14 0.24
CA LEU A 348 5.83 -16.36 -0.28
C LEU A 348 6.85 -17.35 -0.89
N LEU A 349 7.86 -16.84 -1.61
CA LEU A 349 8.90 -17.66 -2.22
C LEU A 349 9.99 -18.08 -1.24
N SER A 350 10.07 -17.47 -0.05
CA SER A 350 11.13 -17.75 0.91
C SER A 350 11.09 -19.17 1.44
N GLY A 351 12.22 -19.87 1.29
CA GLY A 351 12.35 -21.28 1.67
C GLY A 351 11.87 -22.27 0.62
N HIS A 352 11.44 -21.81 -0.56
CA HIS A 352 11.14 -22.67 -1.72
C HIS A 352 12.31 -22.71 -2.71
N GLU A 353 12.44 -23.83 -3.43
CA GLU A 353 13.41 -23.94 -4.53
C GLU A 353 12.95 -23.09 -5.73
N LEU A 354 13.94 -22.62 -6.50
CA LEU A 354 13.68 -21.98 -7.79
C LEU A 354 12.98 -22.98 -8.71
N PRO A 355 12.02 -22.52 -9.54
CA PRO A 355 11.36 -23.40 -10.49
C PRO A 355 12.40 -23.95 -11.48
N ASN A 356 12.42 -25.27 -11.67
CA ASN A 356 13.34 -25.94 -12.59
C ASN A 356 12.89 -25.85 -14.07
N VAL A 357 11.78 -25.16 -14.36
CA VAL A 357 11.10 -25.14 -15.66
C VAL A 357 10.97 -23.69 -16.16
N THR A 358 11.96 -23.24 -16.92
CA THR A 358 11.84 -22.01 -17.73
C THR A 358 11.31 -22.25 -19.14
N ILE A 359 11.15 -23.51 -19.56
CA ILE A 359 10.53 -23.86 -20.85
C ILE A 359 9.76 -25.15 -20.64
N SER A 360 8.44 -25.12 -20.77
CA SER A 360 7.66 -26.33 -21.00
C SER A 360 7.34 -26.41 -22.49
N GLU A 361 7.42 -27.60 -23.08
CA GLU A 361 6.81 -27.81 -24.40
C GLU A 361 5.32 -27.51 -24.31
N PRO A 362 4.72 -26.80 -25.28
CA PRO A 362 3.32 -26.46 -25.23
C PRO A 362 2.47 -27.74 -25.16
N PRO A 363 1.45 -27.79 -24.28
CA PRO A 363 0.55 -28.93 -24.25
C PRO A 363 -0.12 -29.09 -25.61
N THR A 364 0.06 -30.27 -26.22
CA THR A 364 -0.40 -30.63 -27.57
C THR A 364 -1.92 -30.57 -27.75
N ASP A 365 -2.69 -30.49 -26.65
CA ASP A 365 -4.14 -30.64 -26.66
C ASP A 365 -4.94 -29.37 -26.30
N ARG A 366 -4.25 -28.25 -26.04
CA ARG A 366 -4.89 -26.96 -25.71
C ARG A 366 -4.06 -25.76 -26.19
N GLN A 367 -4.17 -25.41 -27.46
CA GLN A 367 -3.59 -24.16 -27.97
C GLN A 367 -4.58 -23.37 -28.82
N TRP A 368 -5.19 -22.41 -28.17
CA TRP A 368 -5.47 -21.13 -28.78
C TRP A 368 -4.69 -20.09 -27.99
N LEU A 369 -3.61 -19.58 -28.59
CA LEU A 369 -2.88 -18.38 -28.14
C LEU A 369 -2.14 -18.46 -26.79
N ASP A 370 -1.10 -19.29 -26.67
CA ASP A 370 -0.18 -19.25 -25.51
C ASP A 370 0.77 -18.03 -25.61
N PRO A 371 0.69 -17.04 -24.71
CA PRO A 371 1.54 -15.84 -24.76
C PRO A 371 3.02 -16.12 -24.53
N ASN A 372 3.39 -17.22 -23.86
CA ASN A 372 4.80 -17.55 -23.66
C ASN A 372 5.54 -17.82 -24.98
N THR A 373 4.82 -18.13 -26.05
CA THR A 373 5.40 -18.27 -27.40
C THR A 373 5.96 -16.97 -27.98
N LEU A 374 5.64 -15.81 -27.38
CA LEU A 374 6.23 -14.51 -27.75
C LEU A 374 7.60 -14.25 -27.11
N HIS A 375 8.03 -15.09 -26.17
CA HIS A 375 9.19 -14.83 -25.33
C HIS A 375 10.22 -15.96 -25.42
N ASP A 376 11.18 -15.80 -26.33
CA ASP A 376 12.28 -16.78 -26.53
C ASP A 376 13.30 -16.80 -25.38
N THR A 377 13.37 -15.71 -24.59
CA THR A 377 14.30 -15.59 -23.48
C THR A 377 13.64 -16.02 -22.17
N PRO A 378 14.15 -17.05 -21.49
CA PRO A 378 13.64 -17.45 -20.17
C PRO A 378 13.91 -16.38 -19.11
N LEU A 379 13.10 -16.36 -18.05
CA LEU A 379 13.39 -15.54 -16.87
C LEU A 379 14.72 -15.97 -16.25
N THR A 380 15.52 -15.02 -15.78
CA THR A 380 16.80 -15.34 -15.13
C THR A 380 16.60 -16.01 -13.78
N PRO A 381 17.63 -16.69 -13.21
CA PRO A 381 17.57 -17.20 -11.84
C PRO A 381 17.25 -16.11 -10.82
N GLU A 382 17.79 -14.90 -11.01
CA GLU A 382 17.54 -13.74 -10.16
C GLU A 382 16.08 -13.31 -10.22
N GLU A 383 15.50 -13.18 -11.42
CA GLU A 383 14.08 -12.85 -11.63
C GLU A 383 13.10 -13.87 -11.04
N ASN A 384 13.57 -15.10 -10.80
CA ASN A 384 12.79 -16.14 -10.13
C ASN A 384 13.00 -16.20 -8.61
N SER A 385 14.01 -15.49 -8.10
CA SER A 385 14.44 -15.58 -6.71
C SER A 385 13.65 -14.67 -5.78
N ALA A 386 13.39 -15.15 -4.56
CA ALA A 386 12.83 -14.33 -3.49
C ALA A 386 13.69 -13.09 -3.20
N GLY A 387 15.01 -13.18 -3.34
CA GLY A 387 15.94 -12.08 -3.06
C GLY A 387 15.76 -10.88 -3.99
N ALA A 388 15.57 -11.11 -5.28
CA ALA A 388 15.38 -10.01 -6.23
C ALA A 388 14.11 -9.21 -5.97
N PHE A 389 13.03 -9.88 -5.55
CA PHE A 389 11.79 -9.22 -5.14
C PHE A 389 11.99 -8.31 -3.92
N LEU A 390 12.79 -8.76 -2.93
CA LEU A 390 13.17 -7.93 -1.78
C LEU A 390 14.04 -6.74 -2.17
N GLU A 391 15.02 -6.94 -3.07
CA GLU A 391 15.84 -5.84 -3.62
C GLU A 391 14.98 -4.81 -4.36
N ALA A 392 13.98 -5.25 -5.12
CA ALA A 392 13.02 -4.34 -5.76
C ALA A 392 12.22 -3.51 -4.75
N TRP A 393 11.76 -4.14 -3.66
CA TRP A 393 11.10 -3.44 -2.55
C TRP A 393 12.03 -2.39 -1.91
N HIS A 394 13.26 -2.77 -1.51
CA HIS A 394 14.19 -1.84 -0.88
C HIS A 394 14.50 -0.65 -1.77
N HIS A 395 14.78 -0.88 -3.05
CA HIS A 395 15.04 0.22 -4.00
C HIS A 395 13.82 1.11 -4.20
N ALA A 396 12.62 0.53 -4.31
CA ALA A 396 11.39 1.29 -4.46
C ALA A 396 11.12 2.15 -3.21
N HIS A 397 11.19 1.55 -2.03
CA HIS A 397 10.95 2.23 -0.76
C HIS A 397 11.97 3.34 -0.51
N ALA A 398 13.26 3.10 -0.78
CA ALA A 398 14.31 4.11 -0.68
C ALA A 398 14.02 5.32 -1.57
N ALA A 399 13.64 5.08 -2.84
CA ALA A 399 13.26 6.14 -3.77
C ALA A 399 12.03 6.92 -3.31
N ILE A 400 10.99 6.22 -2.81
CA ILE A 400 9.80 6.84 -2.25
C ILE A 400 10.16 7.71 -1.03
N LYS A 401 10.95 7.18 -0.09
CA LYS A 401 11.39 7.92 1.10
C LYS A 401 12.19 9.16 0.72
N ARG A 402 13.10 9.05 -0.25
CA ARG A 402 13.91 10.19 -0.71
C ARG A 402 13.07 11.25 -1.40
N HIS A 403 12.20 10.86 -2.32
CA HIS A 403 11.57 11.82 -3.25
C HIS A 403 10.17 12.25 -2.86
N LEU A 404 9.42 11.37 -2.20
CA LEU A 404 7.99 11.53 -1.95
C LEU A 404 7.67 11.70 -0.45
N TYR A 405 8.62 11.49 0.45
CA TYR A 405 8.42 11.75 1.87
C TYR A 405 8.48 13.24 2.18
N ASN A 406 7.43 13.74 2.82
CA ASN A 406 7.38 15.07 3.43
C ASN A 406 7.42 14.90 4.95
N ASP A 407 8.35 15.59 5.60
CA ASP A 407 8.56 15.61 7.05
C ASP A 407 8.22 16.99 7.68
N ALA A 408 7.59 17.89 6.92
CA ALA A 408 7.08 19.13 7.45
C ALA A 408 5.72 18.91 8.15
N HIS A 409 5.55 19.46 9.36
CA HIS A 409 4.37 19.28 10.23
C HIS A 409 4.17 17.86 10.76
N HIS A 410 3.35 17.04 10.10
CA HIS A 410 3.25 15.62 10.40
C HIS A 410 3.68 14.87 9.15
N PRO A 411 4.56 13.87 9.25
CA PRO A 411 5.08 13.28 8.03
C PRO A 411 4.04 12.52 7.21
N TYR A 412 4.18 12.59 5.90
CA TYR A 412 3.30 11.90 4.94
C TYR A 412 3.99 11.71 3.59
N TYR A 413 3.50 10.76 2.80
CA TYR A 413 3.97 10.56 1.42
C TYR A 413 3.11 11.38 0.45
N MET A 414 3.74 12.26 -0.31
CA MET A 414 3.10 13.03 -1.38
C MET A 414 3.13 12.25 -2.70
N THR A 415 2.35 12.70 -3.67
CA THR A 415 2.57 12.29 -5.07
C THR A 415 3.64 13.19 -5.70
N GLY A 416 4.43 12.62 -6.60
CA GLY A 416 5.53 13.32 -7.24
C GLY A 416 5.65 13.02 -8.72
N HIS A 417 6.44 13.82 -9.42
CA HIS A 417 6.76 13.60 -10.81
C HIS A 417 7.75 12.43 -10.94
N ARG A 418 7.37 11.34 -11.60
CA ARG A 418 8.12 10.08 -11.70
C ARG A 418 9.61 10.23 -12.04
N THR A 419 9.96 11.09 -12.99
CA THR A 419 11.37 11.22 -13.42
C THR A 419 12.16 12.31 -12.70
N ARG A 420 11.47 13.21 -11.96
CA ARG A 420 12.11 14.40 -11.38
C ARG A 420 11.95 14.50 -9.88
N GLY A 421 10.93 13.89 -9.29
CA GLY A 421 10.72 13.82 -7.85
C GLY A 421 10.17 15.11 -7.21
N TYR A 422 9.73 16.11 -8.00
CA TYR A 422 9.02 17.25 -7.43
C TYR A 422 7.55 16.91 -7.15
N ALA A 423 6.97 17.54 -6.12
CA ALA A 423 5.56 17.37 -5.76
C ALA A 423 4.64 17.61 -6.97
N PHE A 424 3.89 16.60 -7.37
CA PHE A 424 3.00 16.68 -8.53
C PHE A 424 1.60 17.13 -8.10
N THR A 425 1.08 16.52 -7.02
CA THR A 425 -0.21 16.89 -6.42
C THR A 425 -0.09 16.91 -4.90
N SER A 426 -1.08 17.50 -4.22
CA SER A 426 -1.05 17.72 -2.77
C SER A 426 -2.29 17.15 -2.09
N TRP A 427 -2.54 15.86 -2.33
CA TRP A 427 -3.59 15.10 -1.66
C TRP A 427 -3.05 13.81 -1.06
N ILE A 428 -3.79 13.26 -0.11
CA ILE A 428 -3.63 11.92 0.44
C ILE A 428 -4.85 11.12 -0.01
N ASP A 429 -4.64 10.00 -0.69
CA ASP A 429 -5.72 9.08 -1.04
C ASP A 429 -5.93 8.01 0.03
N SER A 430 -7.15 7.50 0.11
CA SER A 430 -7.50 6.48 1.10
C SER A 430 -6.81 5.13 0.87
N LEU A 431 -6.46 4.78 -0.37
CA LEU A 431 -5.81 3.51 -0.67
C LEU A 431 -4.40 3.48 -0.11
N ALA A 432 -3.67 4.60 -0.13
CA ALA A 432 -2.33 4.74 0.47
C ALA A 432 -2.26 4.37 1.96
N ALA A 433 -3.40 4.16 2.64
CA ALA A 433 -3.48 3.67 4.00
C ALA A 433 -2.99 2.22 4.19
N PHE A 434 -2.69 1.46 3.13
CA PHE A 434 -2.09 0.11 3.22
C PHE A 434 -0.59 0.17 3.55
N TYR A 435 0.07 1.25 3.13
CA TYR A 435 1.52 1.37 3.13
C TYR A 435 2.14 1.26 4.53
N PRO A 436 1.53 1.80 5.61
CA PRO A 436 2.00 1.52 6.97
C PRO A 436 2.03 0.03 7.32
N GLY A 437 1.04 -0.76 6.91
CA GLY A 437 1.04 -2.20 7.08
C GLY A 437 2.18 -2.88 6.33
N LEU A 438 2.46 -2.43 5.11
CA LEU A 438 3.60 -2.90 4.31
C LEU A 438 4.95 -2.59 4.96
N LEU A 439 5.11 -1.38 5.49
CA LEU A 439 6.30 -0.97 6.25
C LEU A 439 6.50 -1.82 7.50
N ALA A 440 5.42 -2.07 8.26
CA ALA A 440 5.47 -2.95 9.43
C ALA A 440 5.91 -4.38 9.06
N MET A 441 5.41 -4.92 7.94
CA MET A 441 5.86 -6.22 7.41
C MET A 441 7.33 -6.22 6.99
N ALA A 442 7.83 -5.11 6.43
CA ALA A 442 9.22 -4.93 6.04
C ALA A 442 10.18 -4.75 7.24
N GLY A 443 9.66 -4.54 8.45
CA GLY A 443 10.44 -4.26 9.65
C GLY A 443 10.66 -2.77 9.94
N GLU A 444 10.11 -1.87 9.12
CA GLU A 444 10.18 -0.41 9.28
C GLU A 444 9.10 0.09 10.24
N VAL A 445 9.06 -0.48 11.45
CA VAL A 445 7.94 -0.32 12.40
C VAL A 445 7.76 1.12 12.87
N GLU A 446 8.85 1.84 13.14
CA GLU A 446 8.79 3.25 13.59
C GLU A 446 8.19 4.17 12.52
N GLU A 447 8.59 3.99 11.25
CA GLU A 447 8.04 4.73 10.12
C GLU A 447 6.57 4.36 9.87
N ALA A 448 6.24 3.09 10.03
CA ALA A 448 4.87 2.60 9.94
C ALA A 448 3.95 3.20 11.01
N GLU A 449 4.42 3.28 12.26
CA GLU A 449 3.73 3.95 13.36
C GLU A 449 3.44 5.41 13.04
N GLU A 450 4.46 6.15 12.62
CA GLU A 450 4.36 7.57 12.26
C GLU A 450 3.35 7.79 11.13
N ALA A 451 3.46 7.04 10.03
CA ALA A 451 2.55 7.17 8.89
C ALA A 451 1.09 6.78 9.24
N ASN A 452 0.86 5.79 10.11
CA ASN A 452 -0.48 5.36 10.50
C ASN A 452 -1.22 6.39 11.40
N LEU A 453 -0.50 7.25 12.12
CA LEU A 453 -1.10 8.31 12.95
C LEU A 453 -1.95 9.27 12.10
N LEU A 454 -1.49 9.59 10.89
CA LEU A 454 -2.22 10.44 9.94
C LEU A 454 -3.60 9.86 9.59
N TYR A 455 -3.64 8.59 9.17
CA TYR A 455 -4.89 7.92 8.81
C TYR A 455 -5.81 7.76 10.02
N THR A 456 -5.24 7.50 11.21
CA THR A 456 -6.01 7.50 12.47
C THR A 456 -6.66 8.87 12.74
N ALA A 457 -5.95 9.96 12.47
CA ALA A 457 -6.46 11.31 12.64
C ALA A 457 -7.52 11.69 11.59
N LEU A 458 -7.34 11.28 10.34
CA LEU A 458 -8.36 11.42 9.29
C LEU A 458 -9.63 10.64 9.64
N TRP A 459 -9.50 9.38 10.07
CA TRP A 459 -10.65 8.60 10.53
C TRP A 459 -11.32 9.24 11.75
N THR A 460 -10.53 9.75 12.70
CA THR A 460 -11.04 10.50 13.87
C THR A 460 -11.88 11.72 13.47
N ARG A 461 -11.55 12.34 12.34
CA ARG A 461 -12.25 13.53 11.82
C ARG A 461 -13.56 13.19 11.13
N TYR A 462 -13.54 12.18 10.27
CA TYR A 462 -14.62 11.93 9.30
C TYR A 462 -15.45 10.66 9.60
N GLY A 463 -14.97 9.78 10.48
CA GLY A 463 -15.58 8.48 10.78
C GLY A 463 -15.37 7.41 9.69
N ALA A 464 -14.71 7.78 8.60
CA ALA A 464 -14.26 6.97 7.48
C ALA A 464 -13.14 7.74 6.75
N LEU A 465 -12.32 7.08 5.92
CA LEU A 465 -11.33 7.83 5.12
C LEU A 465 -12.00 8.39 3.86
N PRO A 466 -11.91 9.71 3.59
CA PRO A 466 -12.30 10.24 2.28
C PRO A 466 -11.40 9.65 1.20
N GLU A 467 -11.97 9.37 0.02
CA GLU A 467 -11.20 8.85 -1.11
C GLU A 467 -9.98 9.72 -1.42
N ARG A 468 -10.13 11.06 -1.36
CA ARG A 468 -9.02 12.02 -1.41
C ARG A 468 -9.20 13.16 -0.41
N TRP A 469 -8.11 13.49 0.28
CA TRP A 469 -8.03 14.61 1.21
C TRP A 469 -6.94 15.60 0.77
N SER A 470 -7.29 16.86 0.57
CA SER A 470 -6.35 17.91 0.18
C SER A 470 -5.48 18.33 1.36
N VAL A 471 -4.17 18.19 1.20
CA VAL A 471 -3.18 18.67 2.16
C VAL A 471 -3.15 20.20 2.18
N ARG A 472 -3.28 20.84 1.01
CA ARG A 472 -3.25 22.30 0.88
C ARG A 472 -4.46 22.93 1.56
N ASP A 473 -5.64 22.37 1.28
CA ASP A 473 -6.92 22.98 1.61
C ASP A 473 -7.51 22.38 2.91
N ARG A 474 -6.84 21.36 3.49
CA ARG A 474 -7.13 20.68 4.77
C ARG A 474 -8.58 20.18 4.92
N GLN A 475 -9.12 19.68 3.83
CA GLN A 475 -10.50 19.24 3.67
C GLN A 475 -10.60 18.15 2.60
N VAL A 476 -11.78 17.54 2.49
CA VAL A 476 -12.08 16.54 1.46
C VAL A 476 -12.09 17.21 0.08
N ASP A 477 -11.50 16.55 -0.92
CA ASP A 477 -11.54 17.06 -2.29
C ASP A 477 -12.98 17.04 -2.84
N SER A 478 -13.35 18.12 -3.52
CA SER A 478 -14.71 18.30 -4.04
C SER A 478 -15.07 17.17 -5.01
N GLY A 479 -16.17 16.49 -4.72
CA GLY A 479 -16.67 15.38 -5.53
C GLY A 479 -15.97 14.05 -5.34
N ILE A 480 -14.90 13.94 -4.52
CA ILE A 480 -14.12 12.71 -4.27
C ILE A 480 -14.11 12.39 -2.77
N GLY A 481 -15.28 12.52 -2.14
CA GLY A 481 -15.46 12.32 -0.70
C GLY A 481 -16.05 10.99 -0.30
N TRP A 482 -16.15 10.02 -1.21
CA TRP A 482 -16.77 8.73 -0.92
C TRP A 482 -15.83 7.82 -0.12
N TRP A 483 -16.40 6.83 0.58
CA TRP A 483 -15.70 5.73 1.22
C TRP A 483 -16.51 4.44 0.98
N PRO A 484 -16.08 3.53 0.11
CA PRO A 484 -16.91 2.43 -0.34
C PRO A 484 -16.88 1.19 0.58
N GLY A 485 -16.27 1.29 1.77
CA GLY A 485 -16.01 0.13 2.63
C GLY A 485 -14.54 -0.32 2.65
N ARG A 486 -13.61 0.57 2.27
CA ARG A 486 -12.18 0.33 2.04
C ARG A 486 -11.43 -0.30 3.23
N PRO A 487 -10.60 -1.34 3.02
CA PRO A 487 -9.95 -2.10 4.10
C PRO A 487 -8.56 -1.59 4.51
N GLU A 488 -7.90 -0.76 3.70
CA GLU A 488 -6.46 -0.53 3.76
C GLU A 488 -6.01 0.03 5.12
N PHE A 489 -6.84 0.88 5.74
CA PHE A 489 -6.58 1.38 7.08
C PHE A 489 -6.60 0.28 8.13
N ILE A 490 -7.60 -0.61 8.12
CA ILE A 490 -7.69 -1.66 9.13
C ILE A 490 -6.67 -2.78 8.88
N GLU A 491 -6.29 -3.03 7.62
CA GLU A 491 -5.15 -3.87 7.27
C GLU A 491 -3.87 -3.40 7.96
N SER A 492 -3.54 -2.11 7.82
CA SER A 492 -2.36 -1.51 8.47
C SER A 492 -2.41 -1.61 9.99
N ASN A 493 -3.56 -1.33 10.60
CA ASN A 493 -3.73 -1.49 12.05
C ASN A 493 -3.56 -2.95 12.50
N TYR A 494 -4.02 -3.91 11.70
CA TYR A 494 -3.79 -5.33 11.95
C TYR A 494 -2.30 -5.65 11.93
N TYR A 495 -1.56 -5.34 10.86
CA TYR A 495 -0.12 -5.63 10.80
C TYR A 495 0.70 -4.91 11.87
N LEU A 496 0.36 -3.66 12.20
CA LEU A 496 1.02 -2.93 13.28
C LEU A 496 0.74 -3.56 14.65
N TYR A 497 -0.48 -4.03 14.91
CA TYR A 497 -0.76 -4.80 16.13
C TYR A 497 0.01 -6.12 16.16
N ARG A 498 0.10 -6.82 15.02
CA ARG A 498 0.88 -8.05 14.85
C ARG A 498 2.36 -7.86 15.16
N ALA A 499 2.93 -6.69 14.82
CA ALA A 499 4.33 -6.36 15.03
C ALA A 499 4.64 -5.85 16.45
N THR A 500 3.73 -5.07 17.05
CA THR A 500 4.01 -4.30 18.28
C THR A 500 3.30 -4.83 19.52
N ASN A 501 2.16 -5.51 19.34
CA ASN A 501 1.19 -5.83 20.40
C ASN A 501 0.72 -4.61 21.22
N ASP A 502 0.76 -3.40 20.62
CA ASP A 502 0.32 -2.17 21.28
C ASP A 502 -1.23 -2.08 21.30
N PRO A 503 -1.88 -1.88 22.46
CA PRO A 503 -3.33 -1.83 22.55
C PRO A 503 -3.99 -0.63 21.83
N TRP A 504 -3.24 0.40 21.43
CA TRP A 504 -3.76 1.49 20.59
C TRP A 504 -4.51 0.95 19.37
N TYR A 505 -3.89 0.01 18.64
CA TYR A 505 -4.42 -0.50 17.38
C TYR A 505 -5.76 -1.21 17.55
N VAL A 506 -5.94 -1.89 18.68
CA VAL A 506 -7.21 -2.53 19.01
C VAL A 506 -8.29 -1.48 19.31
N HIS A 507 -7.96 -0.39 20.02
CA HIS A 507 -8.87 0.73 20.24
C HIS A 507 -9.20 1.51 18.96
N VAL A 508 -8.29 1.58 18.00
CA VAL A 508 -8.56 2.09 16.65
C VAL A 508 -9.49 1.14 15.90
N GLY A 509 -9.28 -0.18 15.97
CA GLY A 509 -10.22 -1.15 15.42
C GLY A 509 -11.63 -1.02 15.99
N GLU A 510 -11.75 -0.84 17.31
CA GLU A 510 -13.02 -0.59 17.99
C GLU A 510 -13.69 0.70 17.49
N MET A 511 -12.91 1.76 17.28
CA MET A 511 -13.39 3.01 16.67
C MET A 511 -13.98 2.76 15.29
N VAL A 512 -13.24 2.06 14.42
CA VAL A 512 -13.63 1.71 13.05
C VAL A 512 -14.92 0.90 13.05
N LEU A 513 -14.97 -0.19 13.82
CA LEU A 513 -16.14 -1.06 13.94
C LEU A 513 -17.39 -0.28 14.38
N SER A 514 -17.24 0.59 15.38
CA SER A 514 -18.35 1.41 15.89
C SER A 514 -18.89 2.38 14.83
N ASP A 515 -18.03 3.01 14.03
CA ASP A 515 -18.50 3.97 13.04
C ASP A 515 -18.99 3.33 11.75
N ILE A 516 -18.49 2.14 11.37
CA ILE A 516 -19.15 1.28 10.37
C ILE A 516 -20.59 1.00 10.80
N LYS A 517 -20.79 0.53 12.03
CA LYS A 517 -22.14 0.23 12.57
C LYS A 517 -23.06 1.46 12.57
N ARG A 518 -22.52 2.64 12.86
CA ARG A 518 -23.29 3.88 12.96
C ARG A 518 -23.60 4.50 11.59
N LEU A 519 -22.62 4.54 10.69
CA LEU A 519 -22.69 5.29 9.43
C LEU A 519 -23.15 4.42 8.26
N CYS A 520 -22.82 3.13 8.26
CA CYS A 520 -22.93 2.28 7.06
C CYS A 520 -24.09 1.27 7.14
N TYR A 521 -24.77 1.14 8.27
CA TYR A 521 -25.85 0.17 8.43
C TYR A 521 -27.05 0.48 7.52
N THR A 522 -27.58 -0.55 6.85
CA THR A 522 -28.89 -0.52 6.20
C THR A 522 -29.69 -1.77 6.57
N LYS A 523 -30.97 -1.81 6.17
CA LYS A 523 -31.83 -2.99 6.41
C LYS A 523 -31.31 -4.25 5.71
N CYS A 524 -30.68 -4.10 4.54
CA CYS A 524 -30.34 -5.22 3.66
C CYS A 524 -28.83 -5.41 3.51
N GLY A 525 -28.00 -4.82 4.35
CA GLY A 525 -26.55 -4.99 4.32
C GLY A 525 -25.81 -3.75 4.82
N TRP A 526 -24.65 -3.50 4.24
CA TRP A 526 -23.77 -2.37 4.57
C TRP A 526 -23.54 -1.49 3.36
N SER A 527 -23.90 -0.21 3.47
CA SER A 527 -23.64 0.80 2.44
C SER A 527 -22.25 1.40 2.60
N GLY A 528 -21.55 1.64 1.49
CA GLY A 528 -20.52 2.67 1.48
C GLY A 528 -21.08 4.07 1.80
N LEU A 529 -20.21 5.06 1.91
CA LEU A 529 -20.55 6.47 2.01
C LEU A 529 -20.26 7.14 0.67
N GLN A 530 -21.23 7.83 0.10
CA GLN A 530 -21.02 8.67 -1.08
C GLN A 530 -20.27 9.97 -0.73
N ASN A 531 -20.44 10.44 0.50
CA ASN A 531 -19.72 11.60 1.03
C ASN A 531 -19.54 11.48 2.55
N VAL A 532 -18.29 11.44 3.01
CA VAL A 532 -17.94 11.30 4.44
C VAL A 532 -18.25 12.55 5.27
N ASP A 533 -18.31 13.74 4.68
CA ASP A 533 -18.68 14.97 5.39
C ASP A 533 -20.18 15.00 5.73
N THR A 534 -21.03 14.55 4.80
CA THR A 534 -22.49 14.57 4.97
C THR A 534 -23.05 13.29 5.57
N GLY A 535 -22.31 12.18 5.47
CA GLY A 535 -22.80 10.84 5.82
C GLY A 535 -23.80 10.27 4.82
N GLU A 536 -23.88 10.83 3.61
CA GLU A 536 -24.70 10.30 2.52
C GLU A 536 -24.25 8.87 2.17
N LYS A 537 -25.21 7.94 2.12
CA LYS A 537 -24.94 6.52 1.86
C LYS A 537 -24.96 6.21 0.38
N ALA A 538 -24.04 5.35 -0.06
CA ALA A 538 -24.02 4.79 -1.40
C ALA A 538 -24.79 3.45 -1.44
N ASP A 539 -25.59 3.22 -2.49
CA ASP A 539 -26.37 1.98 -2.65
C ASP A 539 -25.55 0.84 -3.28
N ARG A 540 -24.39 0.55 -2.69
CA ARG A 540 -23.49 -0.54 -3.11
C ARG A 540 -22.73 -1.09 -1.91
N MET A 541 -22.73 -2.42 -1.78
CA MET A 541 -21.86 -3.16 -0.86
C MET A 541 -20.83 -3.89 -1.71
N GLN A 542 -19.61 -3.32 -1.81
CA GLN A 542 -18.55 -3.94 -2.61
C GLN A 542 -18.01 -5.20 -1.90
N SER A 543 -17.60 -6.18 -2.69
CA SER A 543 -17.23 -7.51 -2.18
C SER A 543 -16.09 -7.47 -1.15
N PHE A 544 -15.10 -6.58 -1.32
CA PHE A 544 -13.99 -6.33 -0.37
C PHE A 544 -14.46 -5.97 1.04
N PHE A 545 -15.68 -5.46 1.23
CA PHE A 545 -16.15 -5.15 2.58
C PHE A 545 -16.24 -6.42 3.45
N LEU A 546 -16.77 -7.51 2.86
CA LEU A 546 -16.86 -8.83 3.52
C LEU A 546 -15.56 -9.64 3.34
N GLY A 547 -14.90 -9.48 2.19
CA GLY A 547 -13.64 -10.15 1.88
C GLY A 547 -12.47 -9.65 2.74
N GLU A 548 -12.43 -8.37 3.11
CA GLU A 548 -11.23 -7.75 3.67
C GLU A 548 -11.52 -7.01 4.97
N THR A 549 -12.39 -5.99 4.94
CA THR A 549 -12.61 -5.09 6.09
C THR A 549 -13.08 -5.86 7.32
N THR A 550 -14.07 -6.74 7.16
CA THR A 550 -14.52 -7.60 8.28
C THR A 550 -13.48 -8.65 8.67
N LYS A 551 -12.68 -9.15 7.72
CA LYS A 551 -11.65 -10.17 7.96
C LYS A 551 -10.52 -9.62 8.82
N TYR A 552 -9.97 -8.45 8.47
CA TYR A 552 -8.92 -7.80 9.25
C TYR A 552 -9.42 -7.31 10.62
N LEU A 553 -10.65 -6.77 10.71
CA LEU A 553 -11.26 -6.47 12.01
C LEU A 553 -11.36 -7.72 12.89
N TYR A 554 -11.76 -8.85 12.31
CA TYR A 554 -11.92 -10.10 13.07
C TYR A 554 -10.58 -10.61 13.60
N LEU A 555 -9.57 -10.67 12.72
CA LEU A 555 -8.22 -11.11 13.07
C LEU A 555 -7.53 -10.17 14.06
N LEU A 556 -7.77 -8.86 13.99
CA LEU A 556 -7.28 -7.88 14.96
C LEU A 556 -7.84 -8.14 16.37
N PHE A 557 -9.09 -8.58 16.48
CA PHE A 557 -9.74 -8.90 17.76
C PHE A 557 -9.54 -10.35 18.22
N ASP A 558 -8.83 -11.18 17.46
CA ASP A 558 -8.52 -12.56 17.84
C ASP A 558 -7.01 -12.85 17.77
N PRO A 559 -6.19 -12.30 18.68
CA PRO A 559 -4.73 -12.48 18.66
C PRO A 559 -4.28 -13.95 18.75
N GLU A 560 -5.15 -14.84 19.24
CA GLU A 560 -4.90 -16.28 19.35
C GLU A 560 -5.42 -17.09 18.16
N HIS A 561 -5.93 -16.43 17.11
CA HIS A 561 -6.34 -17.09 15.87
C HIS A 561 -5.18 -17.92 15.28
N PRO A 562 -5.41 -19.12 14.72
CA PRO A 562 -4.34 -19.95 14.16
C PRO A 562 -3.47 -19.25 13.11
N LEU A 563 -4.06 -18.42 12.23
CA LEU A 563 -3.29 -17.59 11.29
C LEU A 563 -2.41 -16.56 12.00
N ASN A 564 -2.86 -16.02 13.15
CA ASN A 564 -2.07 -15.14 14.03
C ASN A 564 -0.92 -15.87 14.76
N LYS A 565 -0.81 -17.18 14.61
CA LYS A 565 0.27 -18.00 15.19
C LYS A 565 0.96 -18.89 14.15
N LEU A 566 0.57 -18.80 12.89
CA LEU A 566 1.08 -19.68 11.84
C LEU A 566 2.52 -19.31 11.49
N ASP A 567 3.45 -20.19 11.83
CA ASP A 567 4.86 -20.09 11.47
C ASP A 567 5.10 -20.70 10.08
N ALA A 568 4.67 -19.97 9.04
CA ALA A 568 4.83 -20.36 7.66
C ALA A 568 5.05 -19.14 6.75
N ALA A 569 5.64 -19.38 5.58
CA ALA A 569 5.80 -18.39 4.52
C ALA A 569 4.47 -18.16 3.77
N TYR A 570 3.45 -17.71 4.48
CA TYR A 570 2.16 -17.33 3.91
C TYR A 570 2.03 -15.82 3.87
N VAL A 571 1.20 -15.32 2.95
CA VAL A 571 0.89 -13.89 2.82
C VAL A 571 -0.60 -13.71 2.57
N PHE A 572 -1.15 -12.59 3.03
CA PHE A 572 -2.43 -12.10 2.52
C PHE A 572 -2.17 -11.34 1.22
N THR A 573 -2.90 -11.66 0.15
CA THR A 573 -2.86 -10.89 -1.10
C THR A 573 -3.36 -9.46 -0.87
N THR A 574 -3.31 -8.61 -1.90
CA THR A 574 -3.90 -7.25 -1.84
C THR A 574 -5.44 -7.25 -1.70
N GLU A 575 -6.09 -8.42 -1.80
CA GLU A 575 -7.52 -8.61 -1.55
C GLU A 575 -7.76 -9.48 -0.29
N ALA A 576 -6.81 -9.44 0.64
CA ALA A 576 -6.79 -10.19 1.90
C ALA A 576 -7.01 -11.72 1.77
N HIS A 577 -6.70 -12.34 0.64
CA HIS A 577 -6.76 -13.80 0.51
C HIS A 577 -5.47 -14.41 1.05
N PRO A 578 -5.49 -15.22 2.13
CA PRO A 578 -4.28 -15.91 2.57
C PRO A 578 -3.88 -16.95 1.55
N LEU A 579 -2.62 -16.89 1.11
CA LEU A 579 -2.00 -17.83 0.19
C LEU A 579 -0.71 -18.40 0.81
N ILE A 580 -0.48 -19.68 0.57
CA ILE A 580 0.72 -20.41 0.94
C ILE A 580 1.09 -21.36 -0.21
N ILE A 581 2.38 -21.57 -0.45
CA ILE A 581 2.85 -22.63 -1.35
C ILE A 581 3.04 -23.90 -0.51
N PRO A 582 2.29 -24.99 -0.77
CA PRO A 582 2.47 -26.24 -0.05
C PRO A 582 3.90 -26.76 -0.18
N ARG A 583 4.52 -27.16 0.93
CA ARG A 583 5.84 -27.78 0.92
C ARG A 583 5.70 -29.25 0.55
N ARG A 584 6.09 -29.62 -0.68
CA ARG A 584 6.30 -31.04 -1.02
C ARG A 584 7.33 -31.62 -0.03
N ARG A 585 7.02 -32.76 0.58
CA ARG A 585 7.92 -33.47 1.52
C ARG A 585 9.12 -34.07 0.78
N THR A 586 10.01 -33.24 0.23
CA THR A 586 11.28 -33.68 -0.35
C THR A 586 12.42 -33.40 0.62
N LYS A 587 13.38 -34.33 0.68
CA LYS A 587 14.57 -34.20 1.54
C LYS A 587 15.36 -32.94 1.13
N PRO A 588 15.85 -32.14 2.09
CA PRO A 588 16.58 -30.92 1.79
C PRO A 588 17.83 -31.24 0.95
N LYS A 589 17.90 -30.71 -0.28
CA LYS A 589 19.14 -30.71 -1.07
C LYS A 589 20.00 -29.51 -0.66
N LYS A 590 21.32 -29.69 -0.66
CA LYS A 590 22.29 -28.64 -0.31
C LYS A 590 22.13 -27.44 -1.25
N LYS A 591 21.99 -26.24 -0.66
CA LYS A 591 21.91 -24.97 -1.39
C LYS A 591 23.16 -24.77 -2.28
N PRO A 592 23.01 -24.43 -3.57
CA PRO A 592 24.11 -23.91 -4.37
C PRO A 592 24.50 -22.51 -3.89
N ASN A 593 25.81 -22.24 -3.78
CA ASN A 593 26.33 -20.89 -3.55
C ASN A 593 26.24 -20.10 -4.86
N TYR A 594 25.18 -19.31 -5.03
CA TYR A 594 25.12 -18.30 -6.08
C TYR A 594 25.90 -17.06 -5.62
N ARG A 595 26.95 -16.70 -6.37
CA ARG A 595 27.64 -15.41 -6.24
C ARG A 595 26.78 -14.34 -6.91
N GLN A 596 26.28 -13.38 -6.14
CA GLN A 596 25.64 -12.18 -6.69
C GLN A 596 26.64 -11.43 -7.57
N GLN A 597 26.35 -11.34 -8.87
CA GLN A 597 26.94 -10.34 -9.76
C GLN A 597 25.87 -9.28 -10.00
N ALA A 598 25.88 -8.23 -9.16
CA ALA A 598 25.06 -7.05 -9.40
C ALA A 598 25.67 -6.27 -10.57
N THR A 599 24.93 -6.20 -11.68
CA THR A 599 25.20 -5.21 -12.73
C THR A 599 24.86 -3.82 -12.19
N SER A 600 25.88 -2.98 -12.12
CA SER A 600 25.83 -1.61 -11.60
C SER A 600 24.89 -0.72 -12.42
N VAL A 601 23.80 -0.30 -11.79
CA VAL A 601 23.07 0.93 -12.12
C VAL A 601 23.16 1.79 -10.86
N ASN A 602 23.49 3.08 -11.00
CA ASN A 602 23.47 4.01 -9.87
C ASN A 602 22.02 4.18 -9.42
N VAL A 603 21.65 3.51 -8.33
CA VAL A 603 20.33 3.58 -7.68
C VAL A 603 20.56 4.05 -6.25
N TYR A 604 19.65 4.85 -5.73
CA TYR A 604 19.65 5.23 -4.32
C TYR A 604 19.45 3.97 -3.46
N TYR A 605 20.52 3.54 -2.79
CA TYR A 605 20.55 2.43 -1.85
C TYR A 605 20.79 2.99 -0.45
N ASP A 606 19.95 2.64 0.51
CA ASP A 606 20.19 2.96 1.91
C ASP A 606 20.81 1.74 2.59
N GLU A 607 22.06 1.87 3.05
CA GLU A 607 22.80 0.79 3.73
C GLU A 607 22.19 0.44 5.10
N ASN A 608 21.30 1.28 5.65
CA ASN A 608 20.64 1.04 6.92
C ASN A 608 19.48 0.03 6.83
N PHE A 609 19.05 -0.36 5.63
CA PHE A 609 18.00 -1.37 5.48
C PHE A 609 18.47 -2.72 6.02
N THR A 610 17.68 -3.27 6.96
CA THR A 610 18.00 -4.55 7.58
C THR A 610 17.17 -5.67 6.97
N ASN A 611 17.78 -6.84 6.78
CA ASN A 611 17.08 -8.07 6.38
C ASN A 611 16.44 -8.80 7.58
N THR A 612 16.32 -8.12 8.72
CA THR A 612 15.89 -8.71 10.00
C THR A 612 15.01 -7.75 10.74
N CYS A 613 13.82 -8.18 11.15
CA CYS A 613 12.92 -7.33 11.92
C CYS A 613 13.57 -6.87 13.24
N PRO A 614 13.39 -5.60 13.64
CA PRO A 614 13.84 -5.13 14.94
C PRO A 614 13.11 -5.87 16.07
N ALA A 615 13.75 -5.96 17.24
CA ALA A 615 13.08 -6.49 18.43
C ALA A 615 11.90 -5.59 18.83
N PRO A 616 10.79 -6.14 19.35
CA PRO A 616 9.65 -5.33 19.79
C PRO A 616 10.07 -4.27 20.81
N THR A 617 9.52 -3.07 20.67
CA THR A 617 9.80 -1.95 21.57
C THR A 617 9.43 -2.31 23.00
N LYS A 618 10.32 -2.03 23.97
CA LYS A 618 10.04 -2.31 25.38
C LYS A 618 8.86 -1.46 25.86
N GLN A 619 7.87 -2.11 26.47
CA GLN A 619 6.71 -1.42 27.05
C GLN A 619 7.15 -0.34 28.05
N VAL A 620 6.52 0.84 27.95
CA VAL A 620 6.81 1.96 28.84
C VAL A 620 6.18 1.68 30.22
N PRO A 621 6.92 1.86 31.33
CA PRO A 621 6.36 1.71 32.66
C PRO A 621 5.20 2.69 32.89
N LEU A 622 4.11 2.25 33.53
CA LEU A 622 2.92 3.04 33.89
C LEU A 622 2.05 3.57 32.73
N THR A 623 2.48 3.51 31.46
CA THR A 623 1.62 3.79 30.29
C THR A 623 1.57 2.56 29.39
N GLY A 624 0.43 1.86 29.36
CA GLY A 624 0.26 0.56 28.70
C GLY A 624 0.29 0.55 27.16
N SER A 625 0.70 1.65 26.53
CA SER A 625 0.90 1.82 25.09
C SER A 625 2.17 2.64 24.88
N VAL A 626 2.96 2.27 23.87
CA VAL A 626 4.14 3.00 23.41
C VAL A 626 3.70 4.11 22.46
N LEU A 627 2.79 3.81 21.53
CA LEU A 627 2.27 4.74 20.54
C LEU A 627 1.57 5.94 21.21
N ALA A 628 0.78 5.70 22.25
CA ALA A 628 0.14 6.77 23.04
C ALA A 628 1.13 7.64 23.83
N ALA A 629 2.32 7.11 24.14
CA ALA A 629 3.36 7.80 24.90
C ALA A 629 4.34 8.59 24.02
N ARG A 630 4.23 8.49 22.69
CA ARG A 630 5.09 9.23 21.76
C ARG A 630 4.90 10.74 21.92
N ARG A 631 6.00 11.48 21.75
CA ARG A 631 5.99 12.95 21.89
C ARG A 631 5.33 13.66 20.70
N ASP A 632 5.33 13.03 19.53
CA ASP A 632 4.80 13.53 18.26
C ASP A 632 3.34 13.10 18.00
N VAL A 633 2.71 12.36 18.92
CA VAL A 633 1.38 11.76 18.72
C VAL A 633 0.30 12.77 18.30
N PHE A 634 0.40 14.03 18.75
CA PHE A 634 -0.56 15.09 18.42
C PHE A 634 -0.24 15.85 17.11
N HIS A 635 0.88 15.56 16.45
CA HIS A 635 1.26 16.21 15.19
C HIS A 635 0.20 15.93 14.12
N ALA A 636 -0.20 14.68 13.94
CA ALA A 636 -1.25 14.27 13.02
C ALA A 636 -2.58 14.97 13.32
N ALA A 637 -3.00 14.99 14.59
CA ALA A 637 -4.23 15.65 15.02
C ALA A 637 -4.25 17.15 14.72
N SER A 638 -3.12 17.82 14.90
CA SER A 638 -2.97 19.24 14.56
C SER A 638 -2.98 19.45 13.04
N PHE A 639 -2.30 18.58 12.29
CA PHE A 639 -2.22 18.63 10.83
C PHE A 639 -3.60 18.53 10.16
N VAL A 640 -4.47 17.64 10.65
CA VAL A 640 -5.84 17.50 10.15
C VAL A 640 -6.87 18.37 10.91
N ASN A 641 -6.43 19.38 11.67
CA ASN A 641 -7.28 20.34 12.39
C ASN A 641 -8.33 19.70 13.32
N LEU A 642 -8.03 18.59 14.01
CA LEU A 642 -9.02 17.95 14.91
C LEU A 642 -9.48 18.86 16.05
N HIS A 643 -8.61 19.76 16.51
CA HIS A 643 -8.92 20.72 17.57
C HIS A 643 -10.00 21.75 17.19
N THR A 644 -10.33 21.90 15.89
CA THR A 644 -11.37 22.84 15.44
C THR A 644 -12.74 22.18 15.29
N ILE A 645 -12.86 20.88 15.56
CA ILE A 645 -14.04 20.09 15.23
C ILE A 645 -14.70 19.59 16.52
N SER A 646 -16.02 19.73 16.57
CA SER A 646 -16.82 19.25 17.71
C SER A 646 -16.82 17.73 17.73
N ASN A 647 -16.79 17.12 18.92
CA ASN A 647 -16.71 15.67 19.04
C ASN A 647 -18.12 15.04 18.97
N PRO A 648 -18.51 14.37 17.86
CA PRO A 648 -19.84 13.79 17.72
C PRO A 648 -20.10 12.64 18.70
N ARG A 649 -19.06 11.97 19.21
CA ARG A 649 -19.19 10.90 20.22
C ARG A 649 -19.21 11.44 21.67
N SER A 650 -19.14 12.76 21.92
CA SER A 650 -19.26 13.34 23.29
C SER A 650 -20.70 13.32 23.85
N GLY A 651 -21.67 12.92 23.03
CA GLY A 651 -23.09 13.04 23.32
C GLY A 651 -23.63 14.43 23.00
N VAL A 652 -24.94 14.57 22.96
CA VAL A 652 -25.63 15.83 22.63
C VAL A 652 -26.21 16.45 23.90
N GLU A 653 -26.07 17.76 24.04
CA GLU A 653 -26.78 18.60 25.01
C GLU A 653 -27.77 19.53 24.29
N PHE A 654 -28.89 19.79 24.94
CA PHE A 654 -29.89 20.74 24.45
C PHE A 654 -29.68 22.08 25.16
N VAL A 655 -29.27 23.09 24.41
CA VAL A 655 -29.03 24.44 24.94
C VAL A 655 -30.16 25.35 24.47
N SER A 656 -30.67 26.18 25.38
CA SER A 656 -31.71 27.17 25.06
C SER A 656 -31.18 28.16 24.02
N ALA A 657 -31.92 28.35 22.92
CA ALA A 657 -31.57 29.26 21.85
C ALA A 657 -31.73 30.73 22.30
N GLY A 658 -30.82 31.25 23.13
CA GLY A 658 -30.75 32.67 23.48
C GLY A 658 -32.00 33.29 24.14
N LYS A 659 -31.88 34.53 24.63
CA LYS A 659 -33.02 35.26 25.22
C LYS A 659 -34.00 35.67 24.12
N GLY A 660 -35.08 34.90 23.96
CA GLY A 660 -36.24 35.28 23.14
C GLY A 660 -36.75 34.23 22.16
N SER A 661 -36.06 33.09 21.99
CA SER A 661 -36.58 31.97 21.20
C SER A 661 -36.92 30.77 22.07
N ASN A 662 -38.14 30.25 21.91
CA ASN A 662 -38.60 28.98 22.51
C ASN A 662 -38.01 27.74 21.79
N GLY A 663 -36.81 27.86 21.21
CA GLY A 663 -36.11 26.78 20.52
C GLY A 663 -35.01 26.19 21.40
N SER A 664 -34.84 24.87 21.37
CA SER A 664 -33.64 24.22 21.89
C SER A 664 -32.73 23.90 20.70
N ILE A 665 -31.44 24.25 20.81
CA ILE A 665 -30.42 23.87 19.83
C ILE A 665 -29.63 22.71 20.42
N SER A 666 -29.52 21.62 19.65
CA SER A 666 -28.65 20.50 19.99
C SER A 666 -27.20 20.84 19.67
N ARG A 667 -26.31 20.72 20.65
CA ARG A 667 -24.85 20.84 20.49
C ARG A 667 -24.17 19.61 21.07
N TYR A 668 -23.01 19.22 20.54
CA TYR A 668 -22.18 18.21 21.18
C TYR A 668 -21.60 18.71 22.52
N LYS A 669 -21.57 17.85 23.54
CA LYS A 669 -21.13 18.20 24.91
C LYS A 669 -19.67 18.67 24.97
N ALA A 670 -18.82 18.17 24.08
CA ALA A 670 -17.42 18.59 23.99
C ALA A 670 -17.13 19.28 22.65
N ASN A 671 -16.51 20.46 22.76
CA ASN A 671 -16.07 21.27 21.61
C ASN A 671 -14.68 20.88 21.09
N HIS A 672 -14.08 19.82 21.63
CA HIS A 672 -12.78 19.30 21.23
C HIS A 672 -12.80 17.76 21.22
N ALA A 673 -12.12 17.15 20.25
CA ALA A 673 -11.85 15.73 20.24
C ALA A 673 -10.56 15.42 21.01
N PHE A 674 -10.59 14.43 21.90
CA PHE A 674 -9.37 13.78 22.38
C PHE A 674 -8.78 12.96 21.22
N PHE A 675 -7.45 12.87 21.11
CA PHE A 675 -6.83 12.15 20.00
C PHE A 675 -5.95 10.98 20.46
N PRO A 676 -6.28 9.75 19.98
CA PRO A 676 -7.63 9.26 19.67
C PRO A 676 -8.48 9.15 20.96
N TRP A 677 -9.71 9.66 20.95
CA TRP A 677 -10.62 9.65 22.12
C TRP A 677 -11.09 8.25 22.53
N THR A 678 -10.72 7.23 21.77
CA THR A 678 -10.89 5.83 22.16
C THR A 678 -9.83 5.35 23.15
N LEU A 679 -8.72 6.08 23.35
CA LEU A 679 -7.78 5.78 24.41
C LEU A 679 -8.42 6.06 25.78
N PRO A 680 -8.53 5.05 26.66
CA PRO A 680 -8.87 5.28 28.05
C PRO A 680 -7.90 6.29 28.66
N ARG A 681 -8.38 7.16 29.58
CA ARG A 681 -7.51 8.10 30.31
C ARG A 681 -6.34 7.40 31.01
N SER A 682 -6.49 6.14 31.38
CA SER A 682 -5.42 5.32 31.97
C SER A 682 -4.26 5.00 31.03
N LEU A 683 -4.43 5.16 29.72
CA LEU A 683 -3.37 4.99 28.72
C LEU A 683 -2.70 6.33 28.35
N ILE A 684 -3.21 7.46 28.87
CA ILE A 684 -2.66 8.79 28.62
C ILE A 684 -1.95 9.25 29.90
N PRO A 685 -0.66 9.63 29.83
CA PRO A 685 0.06 10.12 31.01
C PRO A 685 -0.53 11.45 31.52
N ASP A 686 -0.71 11.56 32.84
CA ASP A 686 -1.23 12.79 33.50
C ASP A 686 -0.35 14.03 33.24
N ASN A 687 0.95 13.84 32.99
CA ASN A 687 1.94 14.88 32.66
C ASN A 687 2.58 14.62 31.28
N GLY A 688 1.78 14.40 30.25
CA GLY A 688 2.28 14.24 28.87
C GLY A 688 2.97 15.50 28.34
N THR A 689 4.12 15.35 27.70
CA THR A 689 4.79 16.44 26.96
C THR A 689 4.61 16.22 25.46
N CYS A 690 4.11 17.23 24.75
CA CYS A 690 4.04 17.21 23.29
C CYS A 690 5.29 17.88 22.70
N ALA A 691 5.91 17.25 21.70
CA ALA A 691 6.93 17.89 20.90
C ALA A 691 6.32 19.06 20.10
N ALA A 692 7.06 20.15 19.94
CA ALA A 692 6.69 21.20 19.01
C ALA A 692 6.55 20.61 17.60
N LEU A 693 5.62 21.15 16.81
CA LEU A 693 5.47 20.74 15.41
C LEU A 693 6.78 21.03 14.66
N PRO A 694 7.33 20.06 13.90
CA PRO A 694 8.49 20.30 13.07
C PRO A 694 8.15 21.38 12.05
N PHE A 695 8.94 22.45 12.11
CA PHE A 695 8.89 23.56 11.17
C PHE A 695 10.21 23.57 10.41
N LYS A 696 10.13 23.51 9.08
CA LYS A 696 11.30 23.65 8.22
C LYS A 696 11.44 25.10 7.78
N PRO A 697 12.49 25.82 8.20
CA PRO A 697 12.74 27.18 7.74
C PRO A 697 12.79 27.25 6.21
N THR A 698 12.18 28.29 5.66
CA THR A 698 12.23 28.59 4.23
C THR A 698 12.89 29.94 4.01
N LEU A 699 13.68 30.04 2.95
CA LEU A 699 14.37 31.25 2.53
C LEU A 699 13.99 31.56 1.10
N ILE A 700 13.73 32.82 0.79
CA ILE A 700 13.43 33.27 -0.57
C ILE A 700 14.43 34.35 -0.94
N ILE A 701 15.15 34.13 -2.04
CA ILE A 701 16.02 35.13 -2.65
C ILE A 701 15.29 35.69 -3.87
N GLU A 702 14.99 36.99 -3.84
CA GLU A 702 14.31 37.69 -4.93
C GLU A 702 15.21 38.82 -5.45
N PHE A 703 15.46 38.80 -6.75
CA PHE A 703 16.23 39.80 -7.46
C PHE A 703 15.28 40.83 -8.10
N PRO A 704 15.53 42.13 -7.92
CA PRO A 704 14.65 43.17 -8.45
C PRO A 704 14.59 43.12 -9.98
N SER A 705 13.40 43.36 -10.53
CA SER A 705 13.20 43.47 -11.97
C SER A 705 13.65 44.86 -12.47
N SER A 706 14.44 44.89 -13.53
CA SER A 706 15.05 46.10 -14.10
C SER A 706 14.09 46.96 -14.93
N ILE A 707 12.77 46.77 -14.82
CA ILE A 707 11.77 47.51 -15.61
C ILE A 707 11.06 48.53 -14.71
N GLN A 708 11.46 49.79 -14.82
CA GLN A 708 10.63 50.91 -14.40
C GLN A 708 9.33 50.90 -15.23
N GLN A 709 8.19 51.04 -14.55
CA GLN A 709 6.88 51.28 -15.15
C GLN A 709 6.97 52.44 -16.16
N GLY A 710 6.91 52.15 -17.46
CA GLY A 710 7.00 53.22 -18.45
C GLY A 710 7.10 52.78 -19.91
N SER A 711 6.19 51.95 -20.41
CA SER A 711 5.76 52.02 -21.82
C SER A 711 4.54 51.13 -22.06
N VAL A 712 3.44 51.76 -22.51
CA VAL A 712 2.23 51.08 -22.98
C VAL A 712 2.53 50.51 -24.36
N GLY A 713 3.07 49.29 -24.41
CA GLY A 713 3.40 48.60 -25.66
C GLY A 713 3.10 47.11 -25.56
N SER A 714 2.06 46.68 -26.31
CA SER A 714 1.58 45.31 -26.57
C SER A 714 1.75 44.27 -25.44
N ALA A 715 0.63 43.90 -24.83
CA ALA A 715 0.51 42.80 -23.85
C ALA A 715 1.13 41.47 -24.32
N PHE A 716 1.35 41.29 -25.63
CA PHE A 716 1.97 40.10 -26.22
C PHE A 716 3.49 40.02 -25.99
N ASN A 717 4.22 41.14 -25.93
CA ASN A 717 5.68 41.12 -25.70
C ASN A 717 6.04 40.96 -24.21
N ASN A 718 5.16 41.38 -23.29
CA ASN A 718 5.36 41.18 -21.85
C ASN A 718 5.16 39.73 -21.38
N LEU A 719 4.53 38.87 -22.19
CA LEU A 719 4.39 37.44 -21.88
C LEU A 719 5.70 36.65 -22.03
N PHE A 720 6.63 37.12 -22.87
CA PHE A 720 7.88 36.40 -23.20
C PHE A 720 9.16 37.14 -22.79
N ALA A 721 9.08 38.41 -22.35
CA ALA A 721 10.23 39.21 -21.98
C ALA A 721 10.73 39.02 -20.53
N ASN A 722 10.10 38.15 -19.72
CA ASN A 722 10.29 38.08 -18.26
C ASN A 722 10.65 36.68 -17.71
N THR A 723 11.24 35.78 -18.50
CA THR A 723 11.68 34.48 -17.99
C THR A 723 13.17 34.50 -17.63
N ALA A 724 13.46 34.92 -16.39
CA ALA A 724 14.79 34.81 -15.80
C ALA A 724 15.32 33.36 -15.71
N ALA A 725 14.42 32.38 -15.81
CA ALA A 725 14.74 30.97 -15.85
C ALA A 725 13.75 30.21 -16.75
N PHE A 726 14.18 29.08 -17.31
CA PHE A 726 13.35 28.15 -18.07
C PHE A 726 13.73 26.69 -17.80
N LYS A 727 12.76 25.78 -17.97
CA LYS A 727 12.96 24.34 -17.75
C LYS A 727 13.65 23.70 -18.95
N THR A 728 14.66 22.88 -18.71
CA THR A 728 15.41 22.11 -19.70
C THR A 728 15.28 20.61 -19.43
N PRO A 729 15.71 19.71 -20.34
CA PRO A 729 15.73 18.28 -20.07
C PRO A 729 16.58 17.88 -18.86
N VAL A 730 17.62 18.65 -18.55
CA VAL A 730 18.61 18.35 -17.49
C VAL A 730 18.25 19.01 -16.16
N GLY A 731 17.40 20.04 -16.16
CA GLY A 731 17.02 20.78 -14.95
C GLY A 731 16.54 22.19 -15.26
N VAL A 732 16.57 23.11 -14.30
CA VAL A 732 16.21 24.51 -14.54
C VAL A 732 17.45 25.31 -14.92
N ARG A 733 17.41 26.04 -16.04
CA ARG A 733 18.48 26.95 -16.44
C ARG A 733 18.09 28.39 -16.16
N ILE A 734 18.94 29.10 -15.41
CA ILE A 734 18.84 30.53 -15.13
C ILE A 734 19.61 31.29 -16.21
N SER A 735 18.90 32.10 -16.98
CA SER A 735 19.43 32.90 -18.09
C SER A 735 19.54 34.40 -17.75
N ALA A 736 18.85 34.86 -16.70
CA ALA A 736 18.99 36.22 -16.20
C ALA A 736 18.74 36.29 -14.69
N LEU A 737 19.41 37.23 -14.01
CA LEU A 737 19.16 37.50 -12.59
C LEU A 737 18.00 38.49 -12.39
N SER A 738 17.67 39.32 -13.38
CA SER A 738 16.60 40.33 -13.26
C SER A 738 15.23 39.66 -13.07
N GLY A 739 14.55 39.95 -11.96
CA GLY A 739 13.25 39.33 -11.63
C GLY A 739 13.33 37.85 -11.24
N LEU A 740 14.53 37.32 -10.95
CA LEU A 740 14.72 35.94 -10.50
C LEU A 740 14.23 35.76 -9.06
N LYS A 741 13.50 34.69 -8.80
CA LYS A 741 13.03 34.28 -7.48
C LYS A 741 13.39 32.83 -7.22
N VAL A 742 14.18 32.58 -6.17
CA VAL A 742 14.63 31.24 -5.77
C VAL A 742 14.14 30.95 -4.36
N HIS A 743 13.45 29.83 -4.19
CA HIS A 743 12.96 29.36 -2.90
C HIS A 743 13.85 28.23 -2.40
N PHE A 744 14.18 28.30 -1.12
CA PHE A 744 14.99 27.32 -0.42
C PHE A 744 14.22 26.78 0.78
N VAL A 745 14.49 25.53 1.14
CA VAL A 745 14.08 24.91 2.39
C VAL A 745 15.33 24.40 3.11
N GLN A 746 15.36 24.56 4.43
CA GLN A 746 16.44 24.02 5.25
C GLN A 746 16.22 22.52 5.48
N GLU A 747 17.27 21.73 5.27
CA GLU A 747 17.29 20.28 5.49
C GLU A 747 18.54 19.90 6.29
N ASP A 748 18.53 18.71 6.88
CA ASP A 748 19.71 18.18 7.54
C ASP A 748 20.84 17.99 6.53
N SER A 749 22.06 18.32 6.95
CA SER A 749 23.22 18.25 6.06
C SER A 749 23.64 16.81 5.80
N PHE A 750 24.01 16.52 4.55
CA PHE A 750 24.69 15.27 4.18
C PHE A 750 26.18 15.30 4.54
N ASP A 751 26.76 16.48 4.75
CA ASP A 751 28.13 16.68 5.17
C ASP A 751 28.18 16.83 6.69
N SER A 752 28.94 15.96 7.37
CA SER A 752 29.11 15.97 8.82
C SER A 752 29.81 17.21 9.36
N ALA A 753 30.39 18.05 8.48
CA ALA A 753 30.96 19.33 8.85
C ALA A 753 29.91 20.44 9.11
N TYR A 754 28.64 20.20 8.75
CA TYR A 754 27.56 21.18 8.88
C TYR A 754 26.32 20.52 9.47
N ASP A 755 25.55 21.27 10.26
CA ASP A 755 24.30 20.74 10.81
C ASP A 755 23.18 20.72 9.76
N HIS A 756 23.13 21.72 8.87
CA HIS A 756 22.04 21.91 7.91
C HIS A 756 22.52 22.45 6.56
N THR A 757 21.73 22.19 5.51
CA THR A 757 21.91 22.74 4.16
C THR A 757 20.62 23.39 3.66
N TRP A 758 20.75 24.33 2.70
CA TRP A 758 19.61 24.97 2.04
C TRP A 758 19.39 24.39 0.66
N ARG A 759 18.32 23.61 0.49
CA ARG A 759 17.96 23.02 -0.80
C ARG A 759 17.01 23.90 -1.57
N VAL A 760 17.29 24.10 -2.86
CA VAL A 760 16.39 24.80 -3.78
C VAL A 760 15.13 23.97 -4.03
N THR A 761 13.95 24.54 -3.81
CA THR A 761 12.65 23.87 -4.04
C THR A 761 11.92 24.42 -5.25
N GLN A 762 12.16 25.69 -5.59
CA GLN A 762 11.46 26.38 -6.67
C GLN A 762 12.29 27.52 -7.25
N VAL A 763 12.24 27.68 -8.58
CA VAL A 763 12.82 28.82 -9.31
C VAL A 763 11.74 29.42 -10.21
N ASN A 764 11.36 30.70 -10.02
CA ASN A 764 10.33 31.39 -10.81
C ASN A 764 9.05 30.56 -11.03
N HIS A 765 8.49 30.01 -9.94
CA HIS A 765 7.30 29.13 -9.95
C HIS A 765 7.49 27.74 -10.58
N MET A 766 8.69 27.39 -11.04
CA MET A 766 9.01 26.03 -11.49
C MET A 766 9.44 25.21 -10.28
N PRO A 767 8.67 24.19 -9.86
CA PRO A 767 9.08 23.30 -8.79
C PRO A 767 10.23 22.41 -9.24
N LEU A 768 11.10 22.08 -8.28
CA LEU A 768 12.29 21.27 -8.45
C LEU A 768 12.23 20.06 -7.52
N GLY A 769 12.64 18.92 -8.04
CA GLY A 769 12.82 17.73 -7.21
C GLY A 769 14.11 17.79 -6.41
N ARG A 770 14.29 16.83 -5.50
CA ARG A 770 15.48 16.81 -4.64
C ARG A 770 16.79 16.71 -5.42
N ASP A 771 16.78 15.96 -6.52
CA ASP A 771 17.97 15.69 -7.34
C ASP A 771 17.93 16.45 -8.70
N GLU A 772 17.04 17.44 -8.85
CA GLU A 772 16.94 18.23 -10.09
C GLU A 772 17.91 19.42 -10.04
N PRO A 773 18.93 19.49 -10.92
CA PRO A 773 19.93 20.54 -10.84
C PRO A 773 19.40 21.89 -11.32
N VAL A 774 19.98 22.95 -10.75
CA VAL A 774 19.77 24.33 -11.20
C VAL A 774 21.05 24.84 -11.84
N HIS A 775 21.01 25.11 -13.14
CA HIS A 775 22.15 25.58 -13.91
C HIS A 775 22.14 27.10 -13.99
N ILE A 776 23.27 27.73 -13.66
CA ILE A 776 23.49 29.16 -13.89
C ILE A 776 24.64 29.35 -14.87
N ASP A 777 24.40 30.16 -15.91
CA ASP A 777 25.45 30.53 -16.85
C ASP A 777 26.57 31.28 -16.14
N ALA A 778 27.82 30.81 -16.29
CA ALA A 778 28.97 31.32 -15.54
C ALA A 778 29.23 32.81 -15.75
N ASP A 779 28.85 33.36 -16.91
CA ASP A 779 28.97 34.79 -17.21
C ASP A 779 28.04 35.65 -16.33
N LEU A 780 26.88 35.13 -15.91
CA LEU A 780 25.98 35.81 -14.97
C LEU A 780 26.62 35.97 -13.59
N LEU A 781 27.50 35.05 -13.21
CA LEU A 781 28.17 35.02 -11.91
C LEU A 781 29.56 35.68 -11.94
N LYS A 782 30.02 36.13 -13.11
CA LYS A 782 31.41 36.60 -13.31
C LYS A 782 31.76 37.85 -12.49
N GLY A 783 30.76 38.66 -12.13
CA GLY A 783 30.92 39.87 -11.31
C GLY A 783 30.49 39.73 -9.84
N ILE A 784 29.99 38.57 -9.41
CA ILE A 784 29.51 38.35 -8.04
C ILE A 784 30.65 37.76 -7.21
N THR A 785 31.16 38.57 -6.28
CA THR A 785 32.10 38.13 -5.24
C THR A 785 31.40 38.26 -3.90
N ASP A 786 30.86 37.15 -3.39
CA ASP A 786 30.23 37.08 -2.08
C ASP A 786 30.97 36.02 -1.23
N PRO A 787 31.50 36.39 -0.05
CA PRO A 787 32.20 35.45 0.83
C PRO A 787 31.30 34.34 1.42
N LEU A 788 29.98 34.43 1.30
CA LEU A 788 29.01 33.45 1.80
C LEU A 788 28.59 32.41 0.75
N PHE A 789 29.00 32.56 -0.51
CA PHE A 789 28.71 31.61 -1.58
C PHE A 789 29.99 30.87 -1.99
N ASN A 790 30.06 29.58 -1.70
CA ASN A 790 31.13 28.72 -2.22
C ASN A 790 30.78 28.28 -3.64
N ARG A 791 31.59 28.73 -4.61
CA ARG A 791 31.45 28.33 -6.01
C ARG A 791 32.28 27.09 -6.29
N VAL A 792 31.62 25.94 -6.46
CA VAL A 792 32.25 24.74 -7.02
C VAL A 792 32.11 24.81 -8.55
N ARG A 793 33.24 24.75 -9.27
CA ARG A 793 33.25 24.75 -10.75
C ARG A 793 33.43 23.32 -11.25
N TYR A 794 32.43 22.84 -11.98
CA TYR A 794 32.54 21.63 -12.80
C TYR A 794 32.60 22.01 -14.27
N ASN A 795 33.21 21.19 -15.12
CA ASN A 795 33.41 21.50 -16.54
C ASN A 795 32.07 21.79 -17.25
N GLY A 796 31.75 23.08 -17.40
CA GLY A 796 30.58 23.59 -18.13
C GLY A 796 29.38 24.05 -17.27
N PHE A 797 29.40 23.91 -15.95
CA PHE A 797 28.29 24.31 -15.07
C PHE A 797 28.75 24.77 -13.68
N VAL A 798 27.88 25.52 -12.98
CA VAL A 798 28.10 26.01 -11.62
C VAL A 798 26.97 25.51 -10.74
N GLU A 799 27.30 24.80 -9.68
CA GLU A 799 26.37 24.42 -8.62
C GLU A 799 26.38 25.49 -7.52
N LEU A 800 25.18 25.81 -7.01
CA LEU A 800 24.98 26.79 -5.94
C LEU A 800 24.69 26.05 -4.65
N VAL A 801 25.69 25.98 -3.78
CA VAL A 801 25.54 25.42 -2.44
C VAL A 801 25.64 26.56 -1.43
N MET A 802 24.54 26.88 -0.77
CA MET A 802 24.53 27.83 0.33
C MET A 802 24.85 27.08 1.63
N MET A 803 26.11 27.09 2.01
CA MET A 803 26.60 26.47 3.24
C MET A 803 26.40 27.46 4.39
N HIS A 804 25.38 27.26 5.20
CA HIS A 804 25.21 28.00 6.45
C HIS A 804 25.14 27.00 7.61
N GLY A 805 26.21 26.95 8.40
CA GLY A 805 26.25 26.29 9.71
C GLY A 805 27.13 27.10 10.64
N GLU A 806 26.73 27.22 11.90
CA GLU A 806 27.70 27.61 12.94
C GLU A 806 28.69 26.45 13.07
N PRO A 807 30.01 26.68 12.99
CA PRO A 807 30.96 25.62 13.29
C PRO A 807 30.72 25.16 14.73
N GLU A 808 30.77 23.84 14.98
CA GLU A 808 30.75 23.31 16.36
C GLU A 808 31.62 24.18 17.25
N GLU A 809 31.04 24.73 18.33
CA GLU A 809 31.80 25.43 19.36
C GLU A 809 32.79 24.45 19.99
N ARG A 810 33.98 24.33 19.40
CA ARG A 810 35.12 23.68 20.02
C ARG A 810 35.53 24.52 21.23
N ASN A 811 34.94 24.18 22.37
CA ASN A 811 35.43 24.46 23.72
C ASN A 811 35.94 25.91 23.94
N ALA A 812 35.03 26.88 23.90
CA ALA A 812 35.24 28.20 24.52
C ALA A 812 35.25 28.14 26.08
N ARG A 813 35.57 26.98 26.68
CA ARG A 813 35.81 26.79 28.12
C ARG A 813 37.28 26.51 28.48
N ALA A 814 38.19 26.52 27.51
CA ALA A 814 39.63 26.39 27.77
C ALA A 814 40.40 27.72 27.87
N MET A 815 39.76 28.87 27.59
CA MET A 815 40.40 30.20 27.62
C MET A 815 39.98 31.12 28.79
N SER A 816 39.44 30.57 29.88
CA SER A 816 39.20 31.34 31.13
C SER A 816 39.83 30.72 32.38
N ARG A 817 40.80 29.80 32.22
CA ARG A 817 41.52 29.16 33.35
C ARG A 817 43.05 29.15 33.22
N ALA A 818 43.63 30.06 32.44
CA ALA A 818 45.08 30.22 32.32
C ALA A 818 45.56 31.67 32.56
N GLU A 819 44.81 32.47 33.32
CA GLU A 819 45.31 33.70 33.93
C GLU A 819 45.46 33.50 35.44
N GLU A 820 46.38 32.62 35.84
CA GLU A 820 47.02 32.63 37.17
C GLU A 820 48.15 31.58 37.20
N SER A 821 49.27 31.87 36.54
CA SER A 821 50.60 31.51 37.05
C SER A 821 51.72 32.15 36.22
N SER A 822 52.35 33.16 36.83
CA SER A 822 53.80 33.24 37.00
C SER A 822 54.74 33.18 35.77
N CYS A 823 55.26 34.36 35.45
CA CYS A 823 56.69 34.68 35.25
C CYS A 823 57.54 33.93 34.20
N GLY A 824 57.98 34.71 33.21
CA GLY A 824 59.40 34.77 32.83
C GLY A 824 59.80 34.11 31.51
N GLY A 825 60.51 34.86 30.66
CA GLY A 825 61.48 34.27 29.73
C GLY A 825 61.27 34.56 28.25
N GLN A 826 62.14 35.43 27.73
CA GLN A 826 62.26 35.83 26.33
C GLN A 826 62.63 34.69 25.36
N LYS A 827 62.21 34.89 24.09
CA LYS A 827 62.89 34.58 22.82
C LYS A 827 63.54 33.20 22.65
N LYS A 828 63.08 32.45 21.63
CA LYS A 828 63.92 32.11 20.46
C LYS A 828 63.15 31.42 19.33
N GLN A 829 63.38 31.94 18.13
CA GLN A 829 63.20 31.31 16.82
C GLN A 829 63.85 29.92 16.76
N LYS A 830 63.17 28.92 16.17
CA LYS A 830 63.83 27.82 15.47
C LYS A 830 62.91 27.17 14.42
N ARG A 831 63.41 27.15 13.19
CA ARG A 831 62.96 26.36 12.02
C ARG A 831 62.95 24.87 12.32
N ILE A 832 62.04 24.11 11.72
CA ILE A 832 62.28 22.74 11.24
C ILE A 832 61.62 22.54 9.84
N PRO A 833 62.24 21.79 8.91
CA PRO A 833 61.89 21.70 7.49
C PRO A 833 61.28 20.34 7.07
N GLY A 834 60.90 20.23 5.79
CA GLY A 834 60.85 18.98 5.00
C GLY A 834 59.58 18.15 5.19
N LYS A 835 58.64 18.09 4.24
CA LYS A 835 58.63 17.26 3.02
C LYS A 835 58.96 15.77 3.26
N GLU A 836 57.91 14.95 3.28
CA GLU A 836 57.88 13.68 2.56
C GLU A 836 56.60 13.59 1.73
N THR A 837 56.80 13.54 0.42
CA THR A 837 55.88 13.12 -0.64
C THR A 837 55.93 11.60 -0.76
N PHE A 838 54.84 10.90 -1.09
CA PHE A 838 54.75 10.07 -2.30
C PHE A 838 53.32 9.54 -2.55
N HIS A 839 53.02 9.49 -3.86
CA HIS A 839 51.94 8.89 -4.66
C HIS A 839 50.85 8.06 -3.95
N GLY A 840 49.57 8.15 -4.30
CA GLY A 840 48.95 8.48 -5.57
C GLY A 840 48.02 7.33 -5.96
N ARG A 841 46.71 7.58 -6.06
CA ARG A 841 45.76 6.84 -6.90
C ARG A 841 44.40 7.53 -6.88
N THR A 842 44.08 8.08 -8.04
CA THR A 842 42.75 8.24 -8.64
C THR A 842 41.61 7.54 -7.89
N GLY A 843 40.70 8.34 -7.37
CA GLY A 843 39.34 7.99 -7.00
C GLY A 843 38.53 9.27 -7.12
N GLU A 844 37.86 9.42 -8.26
CA GLU A 844 36.88 10.49 -8.47
C GLU A 844 35.66 10.19 -7.59
N THR A 845 35.33 11.14 -6.72
CA THR A 845 34.02 11.19 -6.05
C THR A 845 33.43 12.56 -6.37
N PHE A 846 32.27 12.54 -7.03
CA PHE A 846 31.44 13.71 -7.30
C PHE A 846 30.79 14.18 -6.00
N GLN A 847 30.83 15.48 -5.73
CA GLN A 847 30.15 16.12 -4.60
C GLN A 847 29.49 17.44 -5.02
#